data_AF-A0A3N7E7F9-F1
#
_entry.id   AF-A0A3N7E7F9-F1
#
_cell.length_a   1.000
_cell.length_b   1.000
_cell.length_c   1.000
_cell.angle_alpha   90.00
_cell.angle_beta   90.00
_cell.angle_gamma   90.00
#
_symmetry.space_group_name_H-M   'P 1'
#
loop_
_entity.id
_entity.type
_entity.pdbx_description
1 polymer ?
#
loop_
_entity_poly.entity_id
_entity_poly.type
_entity_poly.pdbx_seq_one_letter_code
_entity_poly.pdbx_strand_id
1 'polypeptide(L)'
;MNNEINKDPHRHIIIKGARVHNLKNIDVAIPKNKLVVITGMSGSGKSSLAFDTLYAEGQRRYVESLSSYARQFMGRMNKPDVDYIKGIAPAIAIEQKVITSNPRSTVGTSTEIYDYLKLLFSRIGKTYSPVSGKIVKKDTVSTVVDFISELEPESVVTIFCPLFPHNNRSIKEELAVLLQKGFLRIFYKEEILKIENILEDESFVDFELADSDTVRILIDRIVVNNEEETLSRIADSVQTAFFEGKGDLYVEQEGKSTHFCDRFELDDIRFDEPTPNFFSFNNPYGACKRCEGYGNVIGIDEDLVVPDKSKSLYDNAIAPWRGEKMREWLNKLIKNADKFNFPIHRPYNELTEKEQRLIWTGNKYFEGLDAFFKELEEQTFKIQYRVMLSRYRGKTICPDCKGSRLRKDASYVKINDKSIIDVVLMPLATILDFFEHLKLSPNDEKIAKRLLAEIVNRVLYLNNVGLGYLTLNRLSNTLSGGESQRINLATSLGSSLVGSVYVLDEPSIGLHPRDTNKLIEVLLSLRNVGNTVLVVEHEEEMMKAADHIIDIGPEAGTHGGNLVFSGTYDQIIKDKKSLTGRYLSGSEKIAIPTKRRGWKDHVLIKGARENNLKNIDVKFPLGVFTVVSGVSGSGKTSLIKKILYPALQKAIGNYAGEQTGAYDGIYGNYDLVSQVEMVDQNPIGRSSRSNPVTYVKAWDDVRALFSALPSAKAAGLKPAAFSFNVEGGRCDVCQGEGEVKIEMQFMADIYLPCEACGGRRFKQQVLDITYQDKNVADILDLTIDEAVEFFKGEPKIMAKLQPLVDVGLGYVHLGQSSNTLSGGEAQRIKLASFLIKGNNANKTMFIFDEPTTGLHFHDIKKLLIALNTLIEQGNTILVIEHNMDMIKSADWIIDIGPEGGDKGGNVVFEGTPEDLVSSNSSYTAKYLTAHMK
;
A
#
# COMPACT_ATOMS: atom_id res chain seq x y z
N MET A 1 3.93 -28.92 38.79
CA MET A 1 2.99 -27.94 39.37
C MET A 1 3.36 -26.58 38.83
N ASN A 2 2.49 -25.97 38.00
CA ASN A 2 2.79 -24.76 37.25
C ASN A 2 2.90 -23.54 38.19
N ASN A 3 4.13 -23.07 38.40
CA ASN A 3 4.43 -21.83 39.12
C ASN A 3 3.98 -20.56 38.37
N GLU A 4 3.47 -20.69 37.14
CA GLU A 4 3.05 -19.57 36.28
C GLU A 4 1.90 -18.75 36.90
N ILE A 5 0.90 -19.40 37.50
CA ILE A 5 -0.29 -18.72 38.06
C ILE A 5 0.05 -17.92 39.34
N ASN A 6 1.12 -18.29 40.04
CA ASN A 6 1.53 -17.65 41.29
C ASN A 6 2.39 -16.39 41.06
N LYS A 7 2.68 -16.02 39.81
CA LYS A 7 3.43 -14.80 39.50
C LYS A 7 2.60 -13.56 39.81
N ASP A 8 3.28 -12.45 40.09
CA ASP A 8 2.65 -11.17 40.43
C ASP A 8 1.91 -10.55 39.21
N PRO A 9 0.58 -10.30 39.28
CA PRO A 9 -0.19 -9.65 38.20
C PRO A 9 0.23 -8.21 37.90
N HIS A 10 0.96 -7.54 38.79
CA HIS A 10 1.52 -6.21 38.50
C HIS A 10 2.70 -6.28 37.54
N ARG A 11 3.44 -7.40 37.53
CA ARG A 11 4.61 -7.62 36.67
C ARG A 11 4.34 -8.58 35.50
N HIS A 12 3.25 -9.35 35.56
CA HIS A 12 2.90 -10.33 34.53
C HIS A 12 1.43 -10.20 34.12
N ILE A 13 1.14 -10.56 32.87
CA ILE A 13 -0.21 -10.86 32.40
C ILE A 13 -0.42 -12.36 32.62
N ILE A 14 -1.41 -12.73 33.43
CA ILE A 14 -1.65 -14.13 33.83
C ILE A 14 -2.90 -14.60 33.13
N ILE A 15 -2.76 -15.65 32.32
CA ILE A 15 -3.85 -16.34 31.64
C ILE A 15 -3.99 -17.70 32.32
N LYS A 16 -5.18 -17.97 32.88
CA LYS A 16 -5.50 -19.26 33.48
C LYS A 16 -6.54 -20.01 32.65
N GLY A 17 -6.28 -21.28 32.40
CA GLY A 17 -7.22 -22.21 31.79
C GLY A 17 -7.70 -21.79 30.40
N ALA A 18 -6.79 -21.42 29.50
CA ALA A 18 -7.18 -21.06 28.13
C ALA A 18 -7.54 -22.29 27.29
N ARG A 19 -8.73 -22.24 26.67
CA ARG A 19 -9.37 -23.34 25.91
C ARG A 19 -9.88 -22.91 24.54
N VAL A 20 -9.51 -21.72 24.08
CA VAL A 20 -9.90 -21.20 22.76
C VAL A 20 -9.36 -22.12 21.66
N HIS A 21 -10.23 -22.54 20.74
CA HIS A 21 -9.93 -23.48 19.66
C HIS A 21 -9.34 -24.80 20.16
N ASN A 22 -8.06 -25.06 19.87
CA ASN A 22 -7.37 -26.30 20.22
C ASN A 22 -6.56 -26.22 21.52
N LEU A 23 -6.56 -25.09 22.24
CA LEU A 23 -5.82 -24.91 23.49
C LEU A 23 -6.31 -25.89 24.57
N LYS A 24 -5.38 -26.58 25.24
CA LYS A 24 -5.66 -27.68 26.18
C LYS A 24 -5.68 -27.20 27.63
N ASN A 25 -6.54 -26.22 27.93
CA ASN A 25 -6.68 -25.64 29.26
C ASN A 25 -5.35 -25.13 29.84
N ILE A 26 -4.64 -24.32 29.07
CA ILE A 26 -3.26 -23.92 29.39
C ILE A 26 -3.19 -22.74 30.36
N ASP A 27 -2.17 -22.75 31.21
CA ASP A 27 -1.84 -21.67 32.13
C ASP A 27 -0.53 -21.02 31.68
N VAL A 28 -0.54 -19.71 31.44
CA VAL A 28 0.61 -18.96 30.91
C VAL A 28 0.74 -17.64 31.67
N ALA A 29 1.97 -17.26 32.06
CA ALA A 29 2.26 -15.92 32.54
C ALA A 29 3.26 -15.20 31.61
N ILE A 30 2.84 -14.06 31.09
CA ILE A 30 3.58 -13.24 30.13
C ILE A 30 4.20 -12.06 30.90
N PRO A 31 5.52 -11.84 30.88
CA PRO A 31 6.13 -10.72 31.58
C PRO A 31 5.78 -9.39 30.91
N LYS A 32 5.46 -8.37 31.72
CA LYS A 32 5.16 -7.01 31.23
C LYS A 32 6.44 -6.25 30.88
N ASN A 33 6.33 -5.30 29.96
CA ASN A 33 7.41 -4.43 29.48
C ASN A 33 8.59 -5.21 28.87
N LYS A 34 8.27 -6.37 28.28
CA LYS A 34 9.20 -7.30 27.66
C LYS A 34 8.81 -7.58 26.21
N LEU A 35 9.80 -7.95 25.40
CA LEU A 35 9.59 -8.54 24.08
C LEU A 35 9.40 -10.05 24.26
N VAL A 36 8.19 -10.52 24.01
CA VAL A 36 7.79 -11.92 24.19
C VAL A 36 7.48 -12.53 22.84
N VAL A 37 8.15 -13.63 22.50
CA VAL A 37 7.91 -14.37 21.25
C VAL A 37 7.11 -15.62 21.53
N ILE A 38 5.99 -15.81 20.81
CA ILE A 38 5.21 -17.04 20.79
C ILE A 38 5.61 -17.81 19.52
N THR A 39 6.07 -19.05 19.70
CA THR A 39 6.54 -19.91 18.61
C THR A 39 5.95 -21.32 18.72
N GLY A 40 6.28 -22.19 17.75
CA GLY A 40 5.78 -23.56 17.62
C GLY A 40 5.12 -23.82 16.26
N MET A 41 4.71 -25.07 15.97
CA MET A 41 4.27 -25.49 14.62
C MET A 41 3.07 -24.70 14.06
N SER A 42 2.92 -24.68 12.73
CA SER A 42 1.72 -24.12 12.09
C SER A 42 0.47 -24.83 12.61
N GLY A 43 -0.54 -24.10 13.06
CA GLY A 43 -1.73 -24.69 13.70
C GLY A 43 -1.55 -25.18 15.14
N SER A 44 -0.43 -24.90 15.82
CA SER A 44 -0.23 -25.36 17.21
C SER A 44 -1.09 -24.64 18.25
N GLY A 45 -1.68 -23.49 17.92
CA GLY A 45 -2.49 -22.66 18.84
C GLY A 45 -1.85 -21.31 19.21
N LYS A 46 -0.79 -20.89 18.51
CA LYS A 46 -0.12 -19.58 18.72
C LYS A 46 -1.09 -18.41 18.60
N SER A 47 -1.78 -18.31 17.47
CA SER A 47 -2.75 -17.24 17.19
C SER A 47 -3.96 -17.34 18.10
N SER A 48 -4.41 -18.55 18.45
CA SER A 48 -5.48 -18.78 19.42
C SER A 48 -5.15 -18.16 20.78
N LEU A 49 -3.89 -18.25 21.23
CA LEU A 49 -3.44 -17.63 22.48
C LEU A 49 -3.21 -16.12 22.35
N ALA A 50 -2.55 -15.69 21.27
CA ALA A 50 -2.16 -14.29 21.09
C ALA A 50 -3.33 -13.38 20.70
N PHE A 51 -4.06 -13.76 19.65
CA PHE A 51 -5.11 -12.95 19.03
C PHE A 51 -6.49 -13.27 19.61
N ASP A 52 -6.92 -14.53 19.52
CA ASP A 52 -8.29 -14.92 19.89
C ASP A 52 -8.52 -14.96 21.41
N THR A 53 -7.44 -15.00 22.19
CA THR A 53 -7.50 -14.96 23.67
C THR A 53 -7.03 -13.62 24.23
N LEU A 54 -5.73 -13.30 24.12
CA LEU A 54 -5.17 -12.12 24.78
C LEU A 54 -5.66 -10.82 24.13
N TYR A 55 -5.46 -10.64 22.82
CA TYR A 55 -5.89 -9.42 22.13
C TYR A 55 -7.41 -9.24 22.22
N ALA A 56 -8.18 -10.29 21.92
CA ALA A 56 -9.63 -10.26 21.99
C ALA A 56 -10.13 -9.80 23.37
N GLU A 57 -9.58 -10.32 24.47
CA GLU A 57 -9.98 -9.91 25.82
C GLU A 57 -9.49 -8.50 26.17
N GLY A 58 -8.29 -8.12 25.74
CA GLY A 58 -7.73 -6.78 25.96
C GLY A 58 -8.52 -5.69 25.24
N GLN A 59 -8.85 -5.92 23.97
CA GLN A 59 -9.68 -5.04 23.15
C GLN A 59 -11.10 -4.99 23.71
N ARG A 60 -11.72 -6.14 24.03
CA ARG A 60 -13.07 -6.21 24.57
C ARG A 60 -13.21 -5.40 25.85
N ARG A 61 -12.32 -5.58 26.82
CA ARG A 61 -12.34 -4.84 28.10
C ARG A 61 -12.19 -3.34 27.90
N TYR A 62 -11.34 -2.92 26.96
CA TYR A 62 -11.18 -1.51 26.62
C TYR A 62 -12.44 -0.93 25.96
N VAL A 63 -12.98 -1.59 24.94
CA VAL A 63 -14.19 -1.14 24.22
C VAL A 63 -15.42 -1.11 25.13
N GLU A 64 -15.56 -2.09 26.02
CA GLU A 64 -16.64 -2.16 27.02
C GLU A 64 -16.64 -0.97 28.00
N SER A 65 -15.50 -0.27 28.12
CA SER A 65 -15.35 0.93 28.93
C SER A 65 -15.70 2.23 28.20
N LEU A 66 -15.81 2.22 26.86
CA LEU A 66 -16.01 3.44 26.06
C LEU A 66 -17.43 4.02 26.18
N SER A 67 -18.46 3.17 26.16
CA SER A 67 -19.86 3.61 26.30
C SER A 67 -20.79 2.49 26.75
N SER A 68 -21.95 2.86 27.31
CA SER A 68 -23.03 1.91 27.63
C SER A 68 -23.59 1.24 26.39
N TYR A 69 -23.64 1.94 25.26
CA TYR A 69 -24.07 1.40 23.96
C TYR A 69 -23.13 0.29 23.48
N ALA A 70 -21.82 0.54 23.44
CA ALA A 70 -20.84 -0.47 23.05
C ALA A 70 -20.91 -1.71 23.96
N ARG A 71 -21.06 -1.51 25.27
CA ARG A 71 -21.21 -2.61 26.24
C ARG A 71 -22.39 -3.54 25.95
N GLN A 72 -23.52 -3.01 25.47
CA GLN A 72 -24.70 -3.82 25.13
C GLN A 72 -24.43 -4.83 24.00
N PHE A 73 -23.62 -4.45 23.00
CA PHE A 73 -23.24 -5.32 21.89
C PHE A 73 -22.08 -6.24 22.24
N MET A 74 -21.07 -5.73 22.96
CA MET A 74 -19.94 -6.55 23.40
C MET A 74 -20.36 -7.68 24.35
N GLY A 75 -21.45 -7.50 25.11
CA GLY A 75 -22.02 -8.55 25.94
C GLY A 75 -22.62 -9.74 25.17
N ARG A 76 -22.93 -9.57 23.87
CA ARG A 76 -23.46 -10.63 23.00
C ARG A 76 -22.37 -11.38 22.23
N MET A 77 -21.14 -10.86 22.22
CA MET A 77 -20.01 -11.57 21.62
C MET A 77 -19.59 -12.74 22.51
N ASN A 78 -19.17 -13.83 21.88
CA ASN A 78 -18.57 -14.94 22.60
C ASN A 78 -17.29 -14.45 23.29
N LYS A 79 -17.26 -14.55 24.62
CA LYS A 79 -16.04 -14.30 25.38
C LYS A 79 -15.03 -15.39 25.05
N PRO A 80 -13.72 -15.07 24.96
CA PRO A 80 -12.70 -16.10 24.87
C PRO A 80 -12.87 -17.12 26.00
N ASP A 81 -12.81 -18.42 25.67
CA ASP A 81 -12.93 -19.49 26.67
C ASP A 81 -11.65 -19.57 27.52
N VAL A 82 -11.68 -18.87 28.64
CA VAL A 82 -10.62 -18.79 29.64
C VAL A 82 -11.25 -18.75 31.04
N ASP A 83 -10.56 -19.29 32.05
CA ASP A 83 -11.02 -19.17 33.44
C ASP A 83 -10.94 -17.72 33.91
N TYR A 84 -9.76 -17.11 33.74
CA TYR A 84 -9.57 -15.67 33.93
C TYR A 84 -8.28 -15.18 33.28
N ILE A 85 -8.26 -13.87 33.00
CA ILE A 85 -7.05 -13.13 32.64
C ILE A 85 -6.86 -11.95 33.60
N LYS A 86 -5.70 -11.88 34.27
CA LYS A 86 -5.31 -10.81 35.21
C LYS A 86 -4.13 -10.00 34.66
N GLY A 87 -4.11 -8.71 34.98
CA GLY A 87 -3.00 -7.83 34.63
C GLY A 87 -2.96 -7.37 33.16
N ILE A 88 -3.99 -7.67 32.36
CA ILE A 88 -4.08 -7.26 30.96
C ILE A 88 -4.28 -5.74 30.82
N ALA A 89 -3.56 -5.13 29.87
CA ALA A 89 -3.70 -3.73 29.47
C ALA A 89 -4.40 -3.64 28.10
N PRO A 90 -4.81 -2.44 27.64
CA PRO A 90 -5.38 -2.26 26.31
C PRO A 90 -4.46 -2.88 25.24
N ALA A 91 -5.03 -3.76 24.44
CA ALA A 91 -4.29 -4.52 23.44
C ALA A 91 -4.52 -3.96 22.03
N ILE A 92 -3.43 -3.90 21.24
CA ILE A 92 -3.42 -3.43 19.86
C ILE A 92 -2.86 -4.56 19.00
N ALA A 93 -3.64 -5.03 18.03
CA ALA A 93 -3.20 -6.04 17.07
C ALA A 93 -2.61 -5.38 15.82
N ILE A 94 -1.49 -5.93 15.33
CA ILE A 94 -0.86 -5.57 14.06
C ILE A 94 -0.81 -6.83 13.19
N GLU A 95 -1.92 -7.09 12.49
CA GLU A 95 -2.13 -8.24 11.60
C GLU A 95 -1.76 -7.91 10.13
N GLN A 96 -1.62 -8.95 9.31
CA GLN A 96 -1.35 -8.85 7.87
C GLN A 96 -2.58 -8.60 7.00
N LYS A 97 -3.72 -8.23 7.60
CA LYS A 97 -4.92 -7.94 6.83
C LYS A 97 -4.71 -6.64 6.04
N VAL A 98 -4.81 -6.75 4.72
CA VAL A 98 -4.77 -5.60 3.82
C VAL A 98 -5.89 -4.64 4.24
N ILE A 99 -5.50 -3.44 4.67
CA ILE A 99 -6.45 -2.40 5.05
C ILE A 99 -7.36 -2.11 3.86
N THR A 100 -8.65 -1.99 4.14
CA THR A 100 -9.73 -1.90 3.16
C THR A 100 -9.54 -0.83 2.09
N SER A 101 -10.25 -1.10 0.99
CA SER A 101 -10.20 -0.64 -0.39
C SER A 101 -10.46 0.85 -0.67
N ASN A 102 -10.23 1.78 0.25
CA ASN A 102 -10.51 3.19 -0.04
C ASN A 102 -9.55 3.70 -1.14
N PRO A 103 -10.05 4.01 -2.35
CA PRO A 103 -9.20 4.38 -3.48
C PRO A 103 -8.50 5.74 -3.29
N ARG A 104 -8.90 6.53 -2.29
CA ARG A 104 -8.27 7.81 -1.95
C ARG A 104 -7.18 7.68 -0.88
N SER A 105 -7.09 6.54 -0.19
CA SER A 105 -6.08 6.35 0.86
C SER A 105 -4.67 6.14 0.29
N THR A 106 -3.70 6.75 0.93
CA THR A 106 -2.27 6.71 0.59
C THR A 106 -1.42 6.36 1.79
N VAL A 107 -0.15 5.99 1.54
CA VAL A 107 0.86 5.82 2.60
C VAL A 107 0.92 7.07 3.48
N GLY A 108 0.91 8.28 2.90
CA GLY A 108 0.97 9.53 3.66
C GLY A 108 -0.25 9.77 4.55
N THR A 109 -1.45 9.36 4.14
CA THR A 109 -2.65 9.48 4.98
C THR A 109 -2.72 8.38 6.05
N SER A 110 -2.33 7.15 5.72
CA SER A 110 -2.31 6.04 6.68
C SER A 110 -1.28 6.21 7.80
N THR A 111 -0.24 7.01 7.56
CA THR A 111 0.83 7.30 8.51
C THR A 111 0.67 8.66 9.21
N GLU A 112 -0.37 9.40 8.86
CA GLU A 112 -0.65 10.79 9.27
C GLU A 112 0.45 11.80 8.89
N ILE A 113 1.53 11.38 8.23
CA ILE A 113 2.61 12.27 7.76
C ILE A 113 2.03 13.35 6.86
N TYR A 114 1.06 13.00 6.02
CA TYR A 114 0.40 13.96 5.15
C TYR A 114 -0.35 15.05 5.93
N ASP A 115 -0.91 14.74 7.10
CA ASP A 115 -1.59 15.72 7.94
C ASP A 115 -0.61 16.75 8.52
N TYR A 116 0.55 16.28 8.98
CA TYR A 116 1.64 17.18 9.40
C TYR A 116 2.20 18.00 8.24
N LEU A 117 2.32 17.43 7.04
CA LEU A 117 2.76 18.17 5.85
C LEU A 117 1.78 19.29 5.49
N LYS A 118 0.47 19.04 5.49
CA LYS A 118 -0.53 20.08 5.24
C LYS A 118 -0.39 21.24 6.23
N LEU A 119 -0.18 20.92 7.51
CA LEU A 119 0.03 21.92 8.55
C LEU A 119 1.33 22.70 8.29
N LEU A 120 2.43 22.02 8.02
CA LEU A 120 3.73 22.66 7.75
C LEU A 120 3.65 23.63 6.56
N PHE A 121 3.15 23.16 5.42
CA PHE A 121 3.00 23.98 4.21
C PHE A 121 2.03 25.14 4.39
N SER A 122 0.97 24.99 5.19
CA SER A 122 0.06 26.11 5.50
C SER A 122 0.64 27.16 6.44
N ARG A 123 1.69 26.81 7.21
CA ARG A 123 2.28 27.71 8.21
C ARG A 123 3.52 28.44 7.73
N ILE A 124 4.43 27.75 7.03
CA ILE A 124 5.71 28.32 6.59
C ILE A 124 5.90 28.30 5.06
N GLY A 125 4.94 27.75 4.32
CA GLY A 125 5.00 27.70 2.86
C GLY A 125 4.88 29.09 2.24
N LYS A 126 5.75 29.40 1.28
CA LYS A 126 5.73 30.67 0.54
C LYS A 126 5.15 30.45 -0.85
N THR A 127 4.18 31.28 -1.24
CA THR A 127 3.58 31.22 -2.58
C THR A 127 4.43 31.98 -3.57
N TYR A 128 4.71 31.38 -4.73
CA TYR A 128 5.47 32.00 -5.81
C TYR A 128 4.60 32.15 -7.06
N SER A 129 4.69 33.29 -7.73
CA SER A 129 3.98 33.48 -9.00
C SER A 129 4.53 32.56 -10.08
N PRO A 130 3.68 31.87 -10.87
CA PRO A 130 4.13 31.06 -12.00
C PRO A 130 4.62 31.90 -13.19
N VAL A 131 4.36 33.22 -13.20
CA VAL A 131 4.75 34.13 -14.27
C VAL A 131 6.12 34.72 -14.00
N SER A 132 6.28 35.44 -12.87
CA SER A 132 7.53 36.12 -12.52
C SER A 132 8.49 35.30 -11.65
N GLY A 133 8.02 34.23 -10.99
CA GLY A 133 8.80 33.48 -10.01
C GLY A 133 9.05 34.24 -8.70
N LYS A 134 8.46 35.42 -8.50
CA LYS A 134 8.58 36.22 -7.27
C LYS A 134 7.60 35.71 -6.19
N ILE A 135 7.92 36.02 -4.93
CA ILE A 135 7.08 35.66 -3.78
C ILE A 135 5.82 36.54 -3.79
N VAL A 136 4.66 35.89 -3.75
CA VAL A 136 3.37 36.55 -3.53
C VAL A 136 3.26 36.88 -2.06
N LYS A 137 3.03 38.15 -1.75
CA LYS A 137 2.86 38.65 -0.39
C LYS A 137 1.54 39.41 -0.30
N LYS A 138 1.13 39.63 0.94
CA LYS A 138 0.01 40.48 1.29
C LYS A 138 0.57 41.51 2.25
N ASP A 139 0.56 42.76 1.85
CA ASP A 139 1.05 43.84 2.68
C ASP A 139 -0.01 44.21 3.71
N THR A 140 0.40 44.36 4.95
CA THR A 140 -0.45 44.88 6.02
C THR A 140 -0.07 46.34 6.30
N VAL A 141 -0.95 47.06 6.99
CA VAL A 141 -0.64 48.41 7.48
C VAL A 141 0.69 48.43 8.23
N SER A 142 0.91 47.44 9.10
CA SER A 142 2.17 47.30 9.84
C SER A 142 3.39 47.12 8.93
N THR A 143 3.32 46.30 7.87
CA THR A 143 4.48 46.12 6.97
C THR A 143 4.86 47.39 6.22
N VAL A 144 3.88 48.22 5.86
CA VAL A 144 4.14 49.51 5.19
C VAL A 144 4.69 50.53 6.18
N VAL A 145 4.15 50.56 7.41
CA VAL A 145 4.68 51.40 8.50
C VAL A 145 6.12 51.02 8.81
N ASP A 146 6.41 49.72 8.95
CA ASP A 146 7.75 49.21 9.21
C ASP A 146 8.69 49.63 8.07
N PHE A 147 8.29 49.45 6.81
CA PHE A 147 9.04 49.90 5.64
C PHE A 147 9.35 51.40 5.66
N ILE A 148 8.36 52.24 5.97
CA ILE A 148 8.54 53.70 6.04
C ILE A 148 9.45 54.08 7.21
N SER A 149 9.37 53.36 8.34
CA SER A 149 10.21 53.61 9.54
C SER A 149 11.68 53.21 9.37
N GLU A 150 11.97 52.29 8.45
CA GLU A 150 13.33 51.88 8.07
C GLU A 150 14.02 52.87 7.11
N LEU A 151 13.29 53.84 6.55
CA LEU A 151 13.85 54.89 5.69
C LEU A 151 14.69 55.90 6.49
N GLU A 152 15.53 56.66 5.79
CA GLU A 152 16.39 57.66 6.43
C GLU A 152 15.55 58.70 7.21
N PRO A 153 15.94 59.03 8.46
CA PRO A 153 15.27 60.07 9.24
C PRO A 153 15.23 61.40 8.47
N GLU A 154 14.14 62.15 8.62
CA GLU A 154 13.87 63.40 7.90
C GLU A 154 13.57 63.26 6.40
N SER A 155 13.59 62.04 5.84
CA SER A 155 13.15 61.83 4.46
C SER A 155 11.65 62.16 4.31
N VAL A 156 11.28 62.70 3.15
CA VAL A 156 9.89 63.06 2.85
C VAL A 156 9.26 61.98 2.01
N VAL A 157 8.21 61.36 2.54
CA VAL A 157 7.48 60.28 1.88
C VAL A 157 6.10 60.77 1.49
N THR A 158 5.68 60.43 0.27
CA THR A 158 4.33 60.74 -0.22
C THR A 158 3.57 59.45 -0.47
N ILE A 159 2.36 59.36 0.08
CA ILE A 159 1.49 58.18 -0.03
C ILE A 159 0.41 58.47 -1.07
N PHE A 160 0.32 57.58 -2.05
CA PHE A 160 -0.68 57.63 -3.11
C PHE A 160 -1.52 56.35 -3.16
N CYS A 161 -2.72 56.46 -3.72
CA CYS A 161 -3.49 55.31 -4.16
C CYS A 161 -4.11 55.54 -5.56
N PRO A 162 -4.33 54.50 -6.37
CA PRO A 162 -4.91 54.67 -7.71
C PRO A 162 -6.40 55.07 -7.63
N LEU A 163 -6.84 55.87 -8.60
CA LEU A 163 -8.25 56.26 -8.74
C LEU A 163 -8.97 55.25 -9.64
N PHE A 164 -9.96 54.53 -9.10
CA PHE A 164 -10.74 53.59 -9.91
C PHE A 164 -11.96 54.25 -10.57
N PRO A 165 -12.24 54.02 -11.86
CA PRO A 165 -13.43 54.55 -12.53
C PRO A 165 -14.72 53.93 -11.99
N HIS A 166 -15.78 54.73 -11.85
CA HIS A 166 -17.12 54.31 -11.41
C HIS A 166 -18.18 54.73 -12.43
N ASN A 167 -19.03 53.78 -12.85
CA ASN A 167 -20.24 54.03 -13.67
C ASN A 167 -20.02 54.89 -14.94
N ASN A 168 -18.89 54.74 -15.64
CA ASN A 168 -18.52 55.52 -16.83
C ASN A 168 -18.56 57.05 -16.62
N ARG A 169 -18.25 57.51 -15.41
CA ARG A 169 -18.14 58.94 -15.11
C ARG A 169 -16.96 59.57 -15.85
N SER A 170 -17.10 60.85 -16.16
CA SER A 170 -15.96 61.63 -16.63
C SER A 170 -14.98 61.90 -15.49
N ILE A 171 -13.72 62.17 -15.81
CA ILE A 171 -12.70 62.43 -14.79
C ILE A 171 -13.08 63.65 -13.93
N LYS A 172 -13.70 64.70 -14.50
CA LYS A 172 -14.19 65.84 -13.70
C LYS A 172 -15.25 65.43 -12.69
N GLU A 173 -16.16 64.51 -13.04
CA GLU A 173 -17.18 64.00 -12.12
C GLU A 173 -16.56 63.18 -10.97
N GLU A 174 -15.55 62.34 -11.26
CA GLU A 174 -14.84 61.59 -10.22
C GLU A 174 -14.06 62.51 -9.28
N LEU A 175 -13.38 63.51 -9.83
CA LEU A 175 -12.65 64.50 -9.04
C LEU A 175 -13.57 65.33 -8.15
N ALA A 176 -14.78 65.69 -8.62
CA ALA A 176 -15.76 66.38 -7.80
C ALA A 176 -16.22 65.53 -6.60
N VAL A 177 -16.37 64.21 -6.79
CA VAL A 177 -16.70 63.27 -5.70
C VAL A 177 -15.54 63.13 -4.72
N LEU A 178 -14.29 63.04 -5.20
CA LEU A 178 -13.11 63.03 -4.33
C LEU A 178 -12.99 64.29 -3.48
N LEU A 179 -13.29 65.46 -4.06
CA LEU A 179 -13.29 66.73 -3.34
C LEU A 179 -14.36 66.74 -2.23
N GLN A 180 -15.56 66.20 -2.50
CA GLN A 180 -16.60 66.04 -1.47
C GLN A 180 -16.19 65.07 -0.35
N LYS A 181 -15.38 64.05 -0.66
CA LYS A 181 -14.77 63.15 0.34
C LYS A 181 -13.62 63.79 1.13
N GLY A 182 -13.16 64.99 0.75
CA GLY A 182 -12.11 65.74 1.43
C GLY A 182 -10.71 65.59 0.84
N PHE A 183 -10.54 64.93 -0.30
CA PHE A 183 -9.26 64.88 -1.00
C PHE A 183 -9.02 66.18 -1.78
N LEU A 184 -7.82 66.75 -1.67
CA LEU A 184 -7.51 68.07 -2.26
C LEU A 184 -6.57 67.97 -3.47
N ARG A 185 -5.80 66.89 -3.59
CA ARG A 185 -4.70 66.77 -4.55
C ARG A 185 -4.69 65.40 -5.21
N ILE A 186 -4.29 65.40 -6.48
CA ILE A 186 -4.04 64.20 -7.27
C ILE A 186 -2.68 64.31 -7.95
N PHE A 187 -2.15 63.18 -8.37
CA PHE A 187 -0.99 63.05 -9.22
C PHE A 187 -1.44 62.62 -10.62
N TYR A 188 -1.14 63.45 -11.62
CA TYR A 188 -1.52 63.24 -13.02
C TYR A 188 -0.42 63.79 -13.93
N LYS A 189 0.02 63.00 -14.92
CA LYS A 189 1.12 63.35 -15.85
C LYS A 189 2.39 63.88 -15.16
N GLU A 190 2.84 63.16 -14.13
CA GLU A 190 4.06 63.49 -13.36
C GLU A 190 3.99 64.78 -12.52
N GLU A 191 2.81 65.41 -12.40
CA GLU A 191 2.60 66.61 -11.59
C GLU A 191 1.54 66.40 -10.51
N ILE A 192 1.76 67.02 -9.34
CA ILE A 192 0.76 67.09 -8.26
C ILE A 192 -0.13 68.30 -8.51
N LEU A 193 -1.39 68.06 -8.81
CA LEU A 193 -2.39 69.08 -9.12
C LEU A 193 -3.44 69.17 -8.02
N LYS A 194 -3.96 70.38 -7.78
CA LYS A 194 -5.14 70.57 -6.92
C LYS A 194 -6.40 70.24 -7.70
N ILE A 195 -7.32 69.53 -7.06
CA ILE A 195 -8.58 69.11 -7.69
C ILE A 195 -9.41 70.32 -8.15
N GLU A 196 -9.53 71.35 -7.30
CA GLU A 196 -10.25 72.59 -7.60
C GLU A 196 -9.77 73.25 -8.91
N ASN A 197 -8.45 73.34 -9.09
CA ASN A 197 -7.85 73.93 -10.29
C ASN A 197 -8.27 73.19 -11.57
N ILE A 198 -8.41 71.86 -11.52
CA ILE A 198 -8.81 71.04 -12.68
C ILE A 198 -10.30 71.17 -12.97
N LEU A 199 -11.12 71.28 -11.92
CA LEU A 199 -12.56 71.46 -12.07
C LEU A 199 -12.89 72.82 -12.69
N GLU A 200 -12.13 73.87 -12.32
CA GLU A 200 -12.29 75.25 -12.83
C GLU A 200 -11.61 75.49 -14.19
N ASP A 201 -10.66 74.65 -14.61
CA ASP A 201 -9.96 74.79 -15.88
C ASP A 201 -10.85 74.36 -17.07
N GLU A 202 -11.31 75.34 -17.85
CA GLU A 202 -12.07 75.12 -19.09
C GLU A 202 -11.23 74.49 -20.22
N SER A 203 -9.89 74.58 -20.14
CA SER A 203 -8.97 74.00 -21.13
C SER A 203 -8.65 72.53 -20.88
N PHE A 204 -9.00 72.01 -19.69
CA PHE A 204 -8.81 70.61 -19.33
C PHE A 204 -9.76 69.71 -20.12
N VAL A 205 -9.20 68.84 -20.95
CA VAL A 205 -9.95 67.86 -21.74
C VAL A 205 -10.55 66.83 -20.78
N ASP A 206 -11.87 66.83 -20.67
CA ASP A 206 -12.60 65.82 -19.90
C ASP A 206 -12.65 64.50 -20.67
N PHE A 207 -12.32 63.40 -20.00
CA PHE A 207 -12.26 62.07 -20.60
C PHE A 207 -12.77 61.01 -19.62
N GLU A 208 -13.20 59.87 -20.16
CA GLU A 208 -13.54 58.70 -19.35
C GLU A 208 -12.26 57.97 -18.93
N LEU A 209 -12.10 57.74 -17.63
CA LEU A 209 -10.93 57.08 -17.08
C LEU A 209 -10.94 55.58 -17.44
N ALA A 210 -10.10 55.17 -18.39
CA ALA A 210 -10.01 53.77 -18.84
C ALA A 210 -9.06 52.90 -17.99
N ASP A 211 -8.03 53.52 -17.40
CA ASP A 211 -7.00 52.85 -16.60
C ASP A 211 -6.87 53.56 -15.23
N SER A 212 -6.98 52.78 -14.15
CA SER A 212 -6.96 53.26 -12.77
C SER A 212 -5.62 53.84 -12.32
N ASP A 213 -4.52 53.50 -12.99
CA ASP A 213 -3.19 54.05 -12.66
C ASP A 213 -2.91 55.40 -13.33
N THR A 214 -3.80 55.85 -14.23
CA THR A 214 -3.66 57.13 -14.93
C THR A 214 -3.66 58.33 -13.98
N VAL A 215 -4.44 58.24 -12.89
CA VAL A 215 -4.59 59.27 -11.87
C VAL A 215 -4.42 58.61 -10.51
N ARG A 216 -3.55 59.19 -9.67
CA ARG A 216 -3.36 58.72 -8.29
C ARG A 216 -3.80 59.79 -7.31
N ILE A 217 -4.56 59.41 -6.28
CA ILE A 217 -5.00 60.29 -5.20
C ILE A 217 -3.82 60.47 -4.24
N LEU A 218 -3.49 61.71 -3.88
CA LEU A 218 -2.51 61.98 -2.83
C LEU A 218 -3.24 61.92 -1.48
N ILE A 219 -2.85 60.95 -0.64
CA ILE A 219 -3.47 60.72 0.66
C ILE A 219 -2.79 61.57 1.73
N ASP A 220 -1.47 61.43 1.88
CA ASP A 220 -0.70 62.22 2.83
C ASP A 220 0.77 62.40 2.36
N ARG A 221 1.42 63.43 2.89
CA ARG A 221 2.85 63.70 2.74
C ARG A 221 3.45 63.88 4.12
N ILE A 222 4.31 62.95 4.51
CA ILE A 222 4.80 62.82 5.88
C ILE A 222 6.33 62.90 5.88
N VAL A 223 6.89 63.54 6.90
CA VAL A 223 8.34 63.53 7.18
C VAL A 223 8.61 62.34 8.09
N VAL A 224 9.52 61.46 7.70
CA VAL A 224 9.83 60.25 8.45
C VAL A 224 10.53 60.62 9.76
N ASN A 225 9.87 60.33 10.87
CA ASN A 225 10.46 60.34 12.20
C ASN A 225 9.88 59.14 13.00
N ASN A 226 10.62 58.67 14.00
CA ASN A 226 10.26 57.47 14.77
C ASN A 226 9.44 57.80 16.04
N GLU A 227 8.67 58.89 16.02
CA GLU A 227 7.79 59.27 17.13
C GLU A 227 6.45 58.52 17.03
N GLU A 228 5.85 58.16 18.18
CA GLU A 228 4.60 57.39 18.21
C GLU A 228 3.44 58.09 17.46
N GLU A 229 3.35 59.42 17.56
CA GLU A 229 2.33 60.21 16.86
C GLU A 229 2.48 60.10 15.33
N THR A 230 3.71 60.14 14.82
CA THR A 230 4.00 60.02 13.39
C THR A 230 3.71 58.61 12.88
N LEU A 231 4.09 57.58 13.64
CA LEU A 231 3.77 56.19 13.29
C LEU A 231 2.25 55.94 13.24
N SER A 232 1.49 56.50 14.19
CA SER A 232 0.02 56.42 14.18
C SER A 232 -0.57 57.14 12.95
N ARG A 233 -0.05 58.32 12.60
CA ARG A 233 -0.48 59.06 11.41
C ARG A 233 -0.18 58.32 10.11
N ILE A 234 0.99 57.69 10.01
CA ILE A 234 1.35 56.84 8.86
C ILE A 234 0.38 55.68 8.77
N ALA A 235 0.08 55.00 9.88
CA ALA A 235 -0.86 53.87 9.90
C ALA A 235 -2.27 54.27 9.41
N ASP A 236 -2.81 55.40 9.89
CA ASP A 236 -4.12 55.92 9.45
C ASP A 236 -4.12 56.28 7.97
N SER A 237 -3.02 56.87 7.48
CA SER A 237 -2.87 57.26 6.07
C SER A 237 -2.78 56.02 5.16
N VAL A 238 -2.00 55.02 5.55
CA VAL A 238 -1.88 53.74 4.85
C VAL A 238 -3.21 53.00 4.82
N GLN A 239 -3.94 52.97 5.94
CA GLN A 239 -5.27 52.36 5.99
C GLN A 239 -6.25 53.05 5.04
N THR A 240 -6.25 54.38 5.03
CA THR A 240 -7.08 55.20 4.12
C THR A 240 -6.73 54.92 2.65
N ALA A 241 -5.43 54.86 2.35
CA ALA A 241 -4.94 54.60 1.01
C ALA A 241 -5.31 53.20 0.50
N PHE A 242 -5.16 52.15 1.33
CA PHE A 242 -5.63 50.82 0.98
C PHE A 242 -7.15 50.79 0.76
N PHE A 243 -7.93 51.47 1.60
CA PHE A 243 -9.39 51.49 1.43
C PHE A 243 -9.83 52.16 0.12
N GLU A 244 -9.37 53.38 -0.16
CA GLU A 244 -9.76 54.12 -1.37
C GLU A 244 -9.11 53.54 -2.64
N GLY A 245 -7.88 53.05 -2.53
CA GLY A 245 -7.15 52.32 -3.57
C GLY A 245 -7.61 50.89 -3.76
N LYS A 246 -8.74 50.48 -3.15
CA LYS A 246 -9.30 49.11 -3.19
C LYS A 246 -8.29 48.00 -2.85
N GLY A 247 -7.20 48.33 -2.17
CA GLY A 247 -6.10 47.48 -1.75
C GLY A 247 -4.73 47.85 -2.34
N ASP A 248 -4.64 48.81 -3.26
CA ASP A 248 -3.38 49.30 -3.84
C ASP A 248 -2.91 50.60 -3.20
N LEU A 249 -1.62 50.67 -2.91
CA LEU A 249 -0.95 51.86 -2.40
C LEU A 249 0.44 51.99 -3.02
N TYR A 250 0.85 53.24 -3.24
CA TYR A 250 2.18 53.60 -3.71
C TYR A 250 2.85 54.53 -2.70
N VAL A 251 4.06 54.19 -2.30
CA VAL A 251 4.90 55.01 -1.43
C VAL A 251 6.03 55.58 -2.27
N GLU A 252 6.09 56.90 -2.39
CA GLU A 252 7.15 57.59 -3.13
C GLU A 252 8.13 58.29 -2.19
N GLN A 253 9.42 58.04 -2.42
CA GLN A 253 10.54 58.70 -1.76
C GLN A 253 11.54 59.15 -2.83
N GLU A 254 11.83 60.45 -2.89
CA GLU A 254 12.84 61.02 -3.80
C GLU A 254 12.75 60.54 -5.26
N GLY A 255 11.53 60.38 -5.78
CA GLY A 255 11.26 59.92 -7.15
C GLY A 255 11.31 58.40 -7.37
N LYS A 256 11.52 57.60 -6.31
CA LYS A 256 11.36 56.14 -6.34
C LYS A 256 10.00 55.77 -5.75
N SER A 257 9.16 55.14 -6.56
CA SER A 257 7.84 54.64 -6.17
C SER A 257 7.89 53.15 -5.85
N THR A 258 7.42 52.77 -4.66
CA THR A 258 7.27 51.37 -4.21
C THR A 258 5.78 51.05 -4.10
N HIS A 259 5.34 50.00 -4.78
CA HIS A 259 3.94 49.52 -4.74
C HIS A 259 3.75 48.50 -3.62
N PHE A 260 2.61 48.60 -2.94
CA PHE A 260 2.14 47.67 -1.92
C PHE A 260 0.70 47.27 -2.22
N CYS A 261 0.36 46.02 -1.91
CA CYS A 261 -0.98 45.48 -2.13
C CYS A 261 -1.45 44.70 -0.90
N ASP A 262 -2.63 45.06 -0.37
CA ASP A 262 -3.25 44.36 0.76
C ASP A 262 -4.00 43.08 0.36
N ARG A 263 -4.00 42.76 -0.93
CA ARG A 263 -4.60 41.55 -1.51
C ARG A 263 -3.49 40.53 -1.80
N PHE A 264 -3.84 39.25 -1.75
CA PHE A 264 -2.89 38.17 -2.06
C PHE A 264 -2.81 37.95 -3.57
N GLU A 265 -2.15 38.88 -4.28
CA GLU A 265 -2.06 38.90 -5.73
C GLU A 265 -0.68 39.33 -6.24
N LEU A 266 -0.34 38.89 -7.45
CA LEU A 266 0.86 39.31 -8.16
C LEU A 266 0.72 38.97 -9.65
N ASP A 267 1.31 39.77 -10.54
CA ASP A 267 1.28 39.57 -12.00
C ASP A 267 -0.16 39.41 -12.55
N ASP A 268 -1.10 40.22 -12.06
CA ASP A 268 -2.54 40.18 -12.38
C ASP A 268 -3.25 38.85 -12.03
N ILE A 269 -2.60 38.02 -11.21
CA ILE A 269 -3.16 36.77 -10.70
C ILE A 269 -3.49 36.95 -9.23
N ARG A 270 -4.77 36.78 -8.89
CA ARG A 270 -5.19 36.64 -7.50
C ARG A 270 -5.00 35.20 -7.03
N PHE A 271 -4.27 35.02 -5.94
CA PHE A 271 -3.97 33.73 -5.35
C PHE A 271 -4.88 33.43 -4.15
N ASP A 272 -5.06 32.15 -3.87
CA ASP A 272 -5.71 31.68 -2.64
C ASP A 272 -4.68 31.58 -1.51
N GLU A 273 -5.05 32.05 -0.31
CA GLU A 273 -4.19 31.91 0.86
C GLU A 273 -4.07 30.42 1.28
N PRO A 274 -2.85 29.91 1.51
CA PRO A 274 -2.62 28.49 1.77
C PRO A 274 -3.11 28.07 3.17
N THR A 275 -4.30 27.47 3.24
CA THR A 275 -4.84 26.84 4.46
C THR A 275 -4.59 25.33 4.49
N PRO A 276 -4.74 24.62 5.63
CA PRO A 276 -4.60 23.15 5.63
C PRO A 276 -5.53 22.43 4.65
N ASN A 277 -6.75 22.98 4.43
CA ASN A 277 -7.69 22.44 3.44
C ASN A 277 -7.23 22.67 1.99
N PHE A 278 -6.45 23.72 1.73
CA PHE A 278 -5.85 23.99 0.42
C PHE A 278 -4.96 22.83 -0.05
N PHE A 279 -4.34 22.13 0.90
CA PHE A 279 -3.49 20.97 0.67
C PHE A 279 -4.19 19.63 0.89
N SER A 280 -5.52 19.59 1.05
CA SER A 280 -6.25 18.34 1.29
C SER A 280 -6.93 17.85 0.01
N PHE A 281 -6.45 16.75 -0.57
CA PHE A 281 -7.11 16.12 -1.72
C PHE A 281 -8.41 15.39 -1.38
N ASN A 282 -8.72 15.21 -0.09
CA ASN A 282 -10.01 14.68 0.37
C ASN A 282 -11.08 15.78 0.50
N ASN A 283 -10.68 17.05 0.43
CA ASN A 283 -11.57 18.21 0.45
C ASN A 283 -11.69 18.78 -0.97
N PRO A 284 -12.89 19.03 -1.51
CA PRO A 284 -13.08 19.66 -2.82
C PRO A 284 -12.28 20.95 -3.02
N TYR A 285 -12.00 21.69 -1.94
CA TYR A 285 -11.21 22.92 -1.99
C TYR A 285 -9.73 22.71 -2.37
N GLY A 286 -9.11 21.62 -1.92
CA GLY A 286 -7.70 21.28 -2.21
C GLY A 286 -7.53 20.23 -3.32
N ALA A 287 -8.60 19.50 -3.64
CA ALA A 287 -8.60 18.46 -4.65
C ALA A 287 -8.42 18.99 -6.07
N CYS A 288 -7.77 18.20 -6.92
CA CYS A 288 -7.73 18.44 -8.35
C CYS A 288 -9.16 18.46 -8.93
N LYS A 289 -9.52 19.52 -9.65
CA LYS A 289 -10.87 19.68 -10.23
C LYS A 289 -11.24 18.59 -11.26
N ARG A 290 -10.26 18.01 -11.94
CA ARG A 290 -10.49 17.00 -12.99
C ARG A 290 -10.69 15.59 -12.45
N CYS A 291 -9.91 15.19 -11.44
CA CYS A 291 -9.99 13.85 -10.86
C CYS A 291 -10.60 13.82 -9.47
N GLU A 292 -11.10 14.94 -8.96
CA GLU A 292 -11.76 15.07 -7.65
C GLU A 292 -10.95 14.42 -6.50
N GLY A 293 -9.62 14.55 -6.56
CA GLY A 293 -8.73 14.00 -5.54
C GLY A 293 -8.42 12.49 -5.63
N TYR A 294 -8.92 11.79 -6.65
CA TYR A 294 -8.58 10.37 -6.88
C TYR A 294 -7.17 10.19 -7.47
N GLY A 295 -6.65 11.19 -8.18
CA GLY A 295 -5.35 11.14 -8.86
C GLY A 295 -5.37 10.38 -10.19
N ASN A 296 -6.43 9.61 -10.45
CA ASN A 296 -6.68 8.91 -11.70
C ASN A 296 -8.03 9.32 -12.31
N VAL A 297 -8.14 9.18 -13.63
CA VAL A 297 -9.37 9.41 -14.39
C VAL A 297 -9.65 8.21 -15.28
N ILE A 298 -10.93 7.99 -15.59
CA ILE A 298 -11.29 7.04 -16.64
C ILE A 298 -10.84 7.65 -17.96
N GLY A 299 -9.81 7.07 -18.56
CA GLY A 299 -9.17 7.55 -19.77
C GLY A 299 -8.70 6.38 -20.62
N ILE A 300 -8.02 6.68 -21.72
CA ILE A 300 -7.42 5.66 -22.58
C ILE A 300 -6.17 5.12 -21.90
N ASP A 301 -6.18 3.84 -21.57
CA ASP A 301 -5.07 3.17 -20.92
C ASP A 301 -4.02 2.78 -21.97
N GLU A 302 -2.85 3.41 -21.91
CA GLU A 302 -1.73 3.15 -22.82
C GLU A 302 -1.33 1.68 -22.83
N ASP A 303 -1.39 0.99 -21.69
CA ASP A 303 -1.02 -0.42 -21.58
C ASP A 303 -2.07 -1.34 -22.23
N LEU A 304 -3.34 -0.91 -22.33
CA LEU A 304 -4.36 -1.63 -23.10
C LEU A 304 -4.24 -1.37 -24.60
N VAL A 305 -3.77 -0.18 -24.99
CA VAL A 305 -3.57 0.22 -26.39
C VAL A 305 -2.33 -0.44 -26.98
N VAL A 306 -1.24 -0.49 -26.20
CA VAL A 306 0.03 -1.14 -26.57
C VAL A 306 0.33 -2.24 -25.53
N PRO A 307 -0.40 -3.36 -25.58
CA PRO A 307 -0.24 -4.45 -24.61
C PRO A 307 1.09 -5.18 -24.74
N ASP A 308 1.76 -5.02 -25.89
CA ASP A 308 3.02 -5.67 -26.18
C ASP A 308 4.05 -4.65 -26.66
N LYS A 309 4.79 -4.10 -25.70
CA LYS A 309 5.77 -3.03 -25.98
C LYS A 309 7.04 -3.56 -26.67
N SER A 310 7.27 -4.88 -26.71
CA SER A 310 8.41 -5.46 -27.44
C SER A 310 8.16 -5.60 -28.95
N LYS A 311 6.89 -5.43 -29.41
CA LYS A 311 6.59 -5.41 -30.84
C LYS A 311 6.88 -4.06 -31.46
N SER A 312 7.28 -4.10 -32.73
CA SER A 312 7.36 -2.90 -33.56
C SER A 312 5.98 -2.43 -33.99
N LEU A 313 5.87 -1.18 -34.46
CA LEU A 313 4.62 -0.69 -35.06
C LEU A 313 4.23 -1.52 -36.29
N TYR A 314 5.21 -1.95 -37.08
CA TYR A 314 5.01 -2.82 -38.23
C TYR A 314 4.40 -4.18 -37.84
N ASP A 315 4.84 -4.75 -36.71
CA ASP A 315 4.33 -6.02 -36.17
C ASP A 315 3.04 -5.87 -35.35
N ASN A 316 2.32 -4.78 -35.54
CA ASN A 316 1.05 -4.44 -34.91
C ASN A 316 1.13 -4.33 -33.37
N ALA A 317 2.13 -3.60 -32.86
CA ALA A 317 2.20 -3.22 -31.44
C ALA A 317 0.90 -2.56 -30.95
N ILE A 318 0.30 -1.69 -31.77
CA ILE A 318 -0.94 -0.97 -31.47
C ILE A 318 -2.16 -1.89 -31.64
N ALA A 319 -2.73 -2.34 -30.52
CA ALA A 319 -3.87 -3.24 -30.47
C ALA A 319 -5.13 -2.72 -31.20
N PRO A 320 -5.58 -1.45 -31.02
CA PRO A 320 -6.80 -0.97 -31.69
C PRO A 320 -6.70 -0.94 -33.21
N TRP A 321 -5.49 -0.92 -33.78
CA TRP A 321 -5.28 -0.85 -35.24
C TRP A 321 -5.01 -2.22 -35.89
N ARG A 322 -5.14 -3.34 -35.16
CA ARG A 322 -4.90 -4.70 -35.70
C ARG A 322 -5.95 -5.17 -36.72
N GLY A 323 -7.20 -4.75 -36.56
CA GLY A 323 -8.33 -5.23 -37.38
C GLY A 323 -8.33 -4.64 -38.80
N GLU A 324 -8.95 -5.33 -39.75
CA GLU A 324 -8.93 -4.97 -41.18
C GLU A 324 -9.30 -3.51 -41.46
N LYS A 325 -10.38 -3.02 -40.84
CA LYS A 325 -10.85 -1.65 -41.05
C LYS A 325 -9.99 -0.59 -40.35
N MET A 326 -9.53 -0.88 -39.13
CA MET A 326 -8.77 0.09 -38.32
C MET A 326 -7.29 0.15 -38.69
N ARG A 327 -6.80 -0.87 -39.41
CA ARG A 327 -5.43 -0.91 -39.94
C ARG A 327 -5.13 0.22 -40.91
N GLU A 328 -6.14 0.88 -41.49
CA GLU A 328 -5.95 2.08 -42.31
C GLU A 328 -5.18 3.18 -41.58
N TRP A 329 -5.40 3.35 -40.27
CA TRP A 329 -4.67 4.31 -39.43
C TRP A 329 -3.18 3.96 -39.33
N LEU A 330 -2.88 2.69 -39.06
CA LEU A 330 -1.50 2.20 -39.02
C LEU A 330 -0.83 2.30 -40.40
N ASN A 331 -1.55 1.97 -41.47
CA ASN A 331 -1.03 2.06 -42.84
C ASN A 331 -0.71 3.50 -43.25
N LYS A 332 -1.51 4.49 -42.83
CA LYS A 332 -1.22 5.92 -43.03
C LYS A 332 0.08 6.32 -42.33
N LEU A 333 0.32 5.84 -41.11
CA LEU A 333 1.57 6.08 -40.38
C LEU A 333 2.76 5.43 -41.09
N ILE A 334 2.66 4.13 -41.45
CA ILE A 334 3.75 3.38 -42.10
C ILE A 334 4.13 4.03 -43.44
N LYS A 335 3.16 4.41 -44.28
CA LYS A 335 3.41 5.03 -45.59
C LYS A 335 4.09 6.40 -45.51
N ASN A 336 3.93 7.11 -44.41
CA ASN A 336 4.46 8.48 -44.25
C ASN A 336 5.66 8.55 -43.30
N ALA A 337 6.08 7.44 -42.70
CA ALA A 337 7.13 7.39 -41.68
C ALA A 337 8.46 7.99 -42.17
N ASP A 338 8.80 7.81 -43.45
CA ASP A 338 10.03 8.34 -44.05
C ASP A 338 10.06 9.89 -44.06
N LYS A 339 8.91 10.55 -44.13
CA LYS A 339 8.82 12.02 -44.22
C LYS A 339 9.24 12.73 -42.94
N PHE A 340 9.21 12.04 -41.81
CA PHE A 340 9.61 12.56 -40.49
C PHE A 340 10.58 11.63 -39.77
N ASN A 341 11.23 10.74 -40.54
CA ASN A 341 12.27 9.80 -40.09
C ASN A 341 11.88 8.97 -38.85
N PHE A 342 10.73 8.30 -38.91
CA PHE A 342 10.21 7.52 -37.79
C PHE A 342 10.54 6.03 -37.89
N PRO A 343 11.11 5.40 -36.84
CA PRO A 343 11.52 4.00 -36.89
C PRO A 343 10.34 3.03 -36.68
N ILE A 344 9.72 2.57 -37.77
CA ILE A 344 8.55 1.67 -37.73
C ILE A 344 8.84 0.21 -37.35
N HIS A 345 10.07 -0.25 -37.59
CA HIS A 345 10.52 -1.62 -37.29
C HIS A 345 11.18 -1.74 -35.91
N ARG A 346 11.40 -0.62 -35.22
CA ARG A 346 11.93 -0.63 -33.87
C ARG A 346 10.81 -1.02 -32.89
N PRO A 347 11.07 -1.92 -31.94
CA PRO A 347 10.17 -2.19 -30.82
C PRO A 347 9.68 -0.92 -30.11
N TYR A 348 8.41 -0.90 -29.67
CA TYR A 348 7.80 0.29 -29.03
C TYR A 348 8.56 0.73 -27.76
N ASN A 349 9.08 -0.23 -27.00
CA ASN A 349 9.88 0.00 -25.78
C ASN A 349 11.26 0.64 -26.02
N GLU A 350 11.78 0.59 -27.25
CA GLU A 350 13.05 1.23 -27.65
C GLU A 350 12.84 2.61 -28.31
N LEU A 351 11.58 3.04 -28.46
CA LEU A 351 11.24 4.39 -28.89
C LEU A 351 11.50 5.39 -27.76
N THR A 352 11.98 6.57 -28.12
CA THR A 352 12.12 7.70 -27.18
C THR A 352 10.75 8.21 -26.73
N GLU A 353 10.66 8.85 -25.56
CA GLU A 353 9.40 9.44 -25.08
C GLU A 353 8.77 10.41 -26.10
N LYS A 354 9.60 11.14 -26.86
CA LYS A 354 9.13 12.02 -27.93
C LYS A 354 8.51 11.25 -29.09
N GLU A 355 9.12 10.14 -29.51
CA GLU A 355 8.60 9.28 -30.56
C GLU A 355 7.32 8.56 -30.12
N GLN A 356 7.27 8.05 -28.88
CA GLN A 356 6.06 7.48 -28.31
C GLN A 356 4.93 8.51 -28.28
N ARG A 357 5.21 9.70 -27.75
CA ARG A 357 4.22 10.80 -27.74
C ARG A 357 3.79 11.24 -29.13
N LEU A 358 4.64 11.14 -30.14
CA LEU A 358 4.27 11.43 -31.52
C LEU A 358 3.20 10.46 -32.03
N ILE A 359 3.27 9.17 -31.68
CA ILE A 359 2.24 8.17 -32.04
C ILE A 359 0.87 8.60 -31.47
N TRP A 360 0.86 9.13 -30.25
CA TRP A 360 -0.35 9.61 -29.59
C TRP A 360 -0.89 10.90 -30.21
N THR A 361 -0.04 11.92 -30.28
CA THR A 361 -0.43 13.28 -30.68
C THR A 361 -0.61 13.46 -32.20
N GLY A 362 0.02 12.61 -33.01
CA GLY A 362 0.05 12.78 -34.46
C GLY A 362 0.97 13.90 -34.93
N ASN A 363 0.98 14.13 -36.23
CA ASN A 363 1.65 15.26 -36.88
C ASN A 363 0.88 15.68 -38.16
N LYS A 364 1.50 16.50 -39.02
CA LYS A 364 0.88 16.94 -40.28
C LYS A 364 0.59 15.79 -41.27
N TYR A 365 1.23 14.63 -41.12
CA TYR A 365 1.15 13.49 -42.03
C TYR A 365 0.30 12.31 -41.49
N PHE A 366 0.00 12.27 -40.19
CA PHE A 366 -0.91 11.29 -39.59
C PHE A 366 -1.58 11.86 -38.33
N GLU A 367 -2.81 11.44 -38.05
CA GLU A 367 -3.68 12.06 -37.04
C GLU A 367 -3.40 11.59 -35.59
N GLY A 368 -2.78 10.42 -35.40
CA GLY A 368 -2.41 9.89 -34.08
C GLY A 368 -3.51 9.14 -33.32
N LEU A 369 -3.15 8.54 -32.17
CA LEU A 369 -4.10 7.81 -31.33
C LEU A 369 -5.11 8.74 -30.63
N ASP A 370 -4.72 9.96 -30.25
CA ASP A 370 -5.61 10.91 -29.60
C ASP A 370 -6.79 11.28 -30.51
N ALA A 371 -6.51 11.52 -31.79
CA ALA A 371 -7.55 11.77 -32.80
C ALA A 371 -8.42 10.53 -33.04
N PHE A 372 -7.80 9.35 -33.12
CA PHE A 372 -8.53 8.08 -33.26
C PHE A 372 -9.53 7.84 -32.12
N PHE A 373 -9.10 8.01 -30.86
CA PHE A 373 -9.99 7.83 -29.72
C PHE A 373 -11.04 8.93 -29.60
N LYS A 374 -10.73 10.16 -30.02
CA LYS A 374 -11.71 11.24 -30.13
C LYS A 374 -12.80 10.90 -31.16
N GLU A 375 -12.43 10.37 -32.32
CA GLU A 375 -13.41 9.92 -33.32
C GLU A 375 -14.28 8.76 -32.79
N LEU A 376 -13.68 7.82 -32.04
CA LEU A 376 -14.45 6.75 -31.38
C LEU A 376 -15.45 7.30 -30.36
N GLU A 377 -15.05 8.32 -29.59
CA GLU A 377 -15.90 8.99 -28.60
C GLU A 377 -17.10 9.70 -29.24
N GLU A 378 -16.87 10.42 -30.35
CA GLU A 378 -17.92 11.09 -31.13
C GLU A 378 -18.91 10.08 -31.73
N GLN A 379 -18.48 8.86 -32.06
CA GLN A 379 -19.31 7.80 -32.65
C GLN A 379 -19.86 6.78 -31.63
N THR A 380 -19.86 7.09 -30.34
CA THR A 380 -20.33 6.19 -29.25
C THR A 380 -21.81 5.80 -29.32
N PHE A 381 -22.60 6.42 -30.20
CA PHE A 381 -23.97 6.00 -30.51
C PHE A 381 -24.02 4.64 -31.23
N LYS A 382 -22.94 4.23 -31.93
CA LYS A 382 -22.81 2.89 -32.52
C LYS A 382 -22.22 1.92 -31.50
N ILE A 383 -22.88 0.77 -31.32
CA ILE A 383 -22.52 -0.24 -30.30
C ILE A 383 -21.08 -0.74 -30.49
N GLN A 384 -20.65 -1.01 -31.73
CA GLN A 384 -19.29 -1.50 -31.98
C GLN A 384 -18.19 -0.54 -31.51
N TYR A 385 -18.36 0.78 -31.67
CA TYR A 385 -17.39 1.77 -31.22
C TYR A 385 -17.41 1.94 -29.71
N ARG A 386 -18.60 1.87 -29.08
CA ARG A 386 -18.72 1.86 -27.63
C ARG A 386 -18.02 0.65 -27.00
N VAL A 387 -18.20 -0.55 -27.58
CA VAL A 387 -17.52 -1.77 -27.13
C VAL A 387 -16.02 -1.67 -27.34
N MET A 388 -15.58 -1.15 -28.49
CA MET A 388 -14.16 -0.97 -28.78
C MET A 388 -13.50 0.02 -27.81
N LEU A 389 -14.10 1.18 -27.60
CA LEU A 389 -13.63 2.19 -26.67
C LEU A 389 -13.57 1.65 -25.23
N SER A 390 -14.58 0.87 -24.81
CA SER A 390 -14.61 0.23 -23.49
C SER A 390 -13.42 -0.72 -23.25
N ARG A 391 -12.95 -1.43 -24.29
CA ARG A 391 -11.80 -2.35 -24.19
C ARG A 391 -10.47 -1.66 -23.89
N TYR A 392 -10.34 -0.38 -24.24
CA TYR A 392 -9.10 0.39 -24.09
C TYR A 392 -9.21 1.49 -23.02
N ARG A 393 -10.36 1.60 -22.35
CA ARG A 393 -10.55 2.54 -21.24
C ARG A 393 -10.13 1.87 -19.93
N GLY A 394 -9.31 2.57 -19.16
CA GLY A 394 -8.83 2.14 -17.86
C GLY A 394 -8.65 3.31 -16.90
N LYS A 395 -8.12 3.02 -15.72
CA LYS A 395 -7.76 4.05 -14.74
C LYS A 395 -6.39 4.60 -15.11
N THR A 396 -6.37 5.80 -15.68
CA THR A 396 -5.15 6.48 -16.11
C THR A 396 -4.75 7.56 -15.14
N ILE A 397 -3.45 7.88 -15.06
CA ILE A 397 -2.97 9.00 -14.25
C ILE A 397 -3.63 10.29 -14.74
N CYS A 398 -4.20 11.07 -13.83
CA CYS A 398 -4.80 12.35 -14.18
C CYS A 398 -3.72 13.28 -14.77
N PRO A 399 -3.87 13.79 -16.00
CA PRO A 399 -2.83 14.60 -16.64
C PRO A 399 -2.71 16.00 -16.01
N ASP A 400 -3.78 16.54 -15.41
CA ASP A 400 -3.78 17.89 -14.82
C ASP A 400 -2.95 17.95 -13.54
N CYS A 401 -3.13 16.97 -12.65
CA CYS A 401 -2.37 16.89 -11.40
C CYS A 401 -1.20 15.91 -11.45
N LYS A 402 -1.00 15.20 -12.57
CA LYS A 402 0.02 14.16 -12.76
C LYS A 402 0.01 13.11 -11.64
N GLY A 403 -1.18 12.76 -11.16
CA GLY A 403 -1.36 11.78 -10.07
C GLY A 403 -1.16 12.32 -8.66
N SER A 404 -0.81 13.60 -8.47
CA SER A 404 -0.64 14.21 -7.14
C SER A 404 -1.93 14.46 -6.38
N ARG A 405 -3.10 14.36 -7.05
CA ARG A 405 -4.46 14.52 -6.50
C ARG A 405 -4.82 15.95 -6.09
N LEU A 406 -3.86 16.87 -6.08
CA LEU A 406 -4.04 18.25 -5.65
C LEU A 406 -4.34 19.18 -6.81
N ARG A 407 -4.91 20.34 -6.47
CA ARG A 407 -5.07 21.48 -7.36
C ARG A 407 -3.70 22.00 -7.85
N LYS A 408 -3.66 22.57 -9.06
CA LYS A 408 -2.41 22.96 -9.76
C LYS A 408 -1.63 24.01 -8.99
N ASP A 409 -2.33 24.97 -8.41
CA ASP A 409 -1.81 26.08 -7.62
C ASP A 409 -1.23 25.66 -6.26
N ALA A 410 -1.49 24.44 -5.79
CA ALA A 410 -0.71 23.87 -4.68
C ALA A 410 0.78 23.71 -5.01
N SER A 411 1.15 23.64 -6.31
CA SER A 411 2.56 23.61 -6.75
C SER A 411 3.28 24.96 -6.58
N TYR A 412 2.54 26.05 -6.39
CA TYR A 412 3.09 27.40 -6.25
C TYR A 412 3.57 27.66 -4.82
N VAL A 413 3.06 26.90 -3.84
CA VAL A 413 3.47 27.03 -2.44
C VAL A 413 4.67 26.12 -2.18
N LYS A 414 5.81 26.71 -1.82
CA LYS A 414 7.09 26.02 -1.69
C LYS A 414 7.76 26.28 -0.35
N ILE A 415 8.49 25.27 0.11
CA ILE A 415 9.46 25.34 1.20
C ILE A 415 10.80 24.89 0.61
N ASN A 416 11.82 25.77 0.63
CA ASN A 416 13.13 25.50 0.06
C ASN A 416 13.07 24.92 -1.38
N ASP A 417 12.36 25.63 -2.27
CA ASP A 417 12.11 25.28 -3.68
C ASP A 417 11.30 24.00 -3.96
N LYS A 418 10.78 23.31 -2.94
CA LYS A 418 9.93 22.13 -3.09
C LYS A 418 8.49 22.43 -2.68
N SER A 419 7.54 22.07 -3.54
CA SER A 419 6.11 22.08 -3.20
C SER A 419 5.69 20.80 -2.48
N ILE A 420 4.50 20.79 -1.88
CA ILE A 420 3.96 19.57 -1.27
C ILE A 420 3.81 18.44 -2.28
N ILE A 421 3.50 18.78 -3.54
CA ILE A 421 3.37 17.82 -4.65
C ILE A 421 4.71 17.13 -4.90
N ASP A 422 5.82 17.88 -4.86
CA ASP A 422 7.14 17.32 -5.04
C ASP A 422 7.48 16.37 -3.88
N VAL A 423 7.22 16.79 -2.65
CA VAL A 423 7.53 16.00 -1.44
C VAL A 423 6.78 14.67 -1.44
N VAL A 424 5.50 14.63 -1.80
CA VAL A 424 4.74 13.37 -1.74
C VAL A 424 5.09 12.36 -2.84
N LEU A 425 5.74 12.83 -3.91
CA LEU A 425 6.20 12.00 -5.02
C LEU A 425 7.64 11.50 -4.83
N MET A 426 8.40 12.05 -3.88
CA MET A 426 9.74 11.57 -3.55
C MET A 426 9.70 10.23 -2.78
N PRO A 427 10.74 9.38 -2.92
CA PRO A 427 10.96 8.25 -2.04
C PRO A 427 11.18 8.69 -0.58
N LEU A 428 10.66 7.94 0.38
CA LEU A 428 10.77 8.22 1.82
C LEU A 428 12.22 8.39 2.30
N ALA A 429 13.17 7.67 1.71
CA ALA A 429 14.61 7.84 1.99
C ALA A 429 15.10 9.25 1.65
N THR A 430 14.65 9.80 0.52
CA THR A 430 14.99 11.17 0.08
C THR A 430 14.25 12.23 0.88
N ILE A 431 13.01 11.94 1.30
CA ILE A 431 12.22 12.84 2.14
C ILE A 431 12.90 13.07 3.51
N LEU A 432 13.46 12.00 4.10
CA LEU A 432 14.18 12.11 5.37
C LEU A 432 15.36 13.08 5.26
N ASP A 433 16.21 12.85 4.26
CA ASP A 433 17.38 13.69 3.98
C ASP A 433 17.00 15.16 3.72
N PHE A 434 15.91 15.39 3.00
CA PHE A 434 15.38 16.72 2.73
C PHE A 434 14.98 17.47 4.02
N PHE A 435 14.28 16.82 4.94
CA PHE A 435 13.82 17.48 6.18
C PHE A 435 14.92 17.61 7.24
N GLU A 436 15.89 16.69 7.29
CA GLU A 436 17.06 16.79 8.20
C GLU A 436 17.98 17.97 7.83
N HIS A 437 18.13 18.27 6.54
CA HIS A 437 18.98 19.35 6.05
C HIS A 437 18.23 20.63 5.68
N LEU A 438 16.97 20.76 6.12
CA LEU A 438 16.12 21.90 5.78
C LEU A 438 16.61 23.18 6.47
N LYS A 439 17.00 24.17 5.67
CA LYS A 439 17.39 25.50 6.17
C LYS A 439 16.17 26.42 6.23
N LEU A 440 15.85 26.91 7.42
CA LEU A 440 14.72 27.80 7.66
C LEU A 440 15.19 29.14 8.25
N SER A 441 14.34 30.16 8.15
CA SER A 441 14.55 31.41 8.88
C SER A 441 14.34 31.18 10.39
N PRO A 442 14.91 32.00 11.29
CA PRO A 442 14.73 31.82 12.74
C PRO A 442 13.26 31.81 13.19
N ASN A 443 12.41 32.58 12.52
CA ASN A 443 10.98 32.60 12.79
C ASN A 443 10.29 31.31 12.31
N ASP A 444 10.57 30.89 11.07
CA ASP A 444 9.98 29.66 10.50
C ASP A 444 10.43 28.42 11.29
N GLU A 445 11.69 28.38 11.73
CA GLU A 445 12.23 27.29 12.55
C GLU A 445 11.46 27.17 13.88
N LYS A 446 11.16 28.29 14.55
CA LYS A 446 10.40 28.31 15.80
C LYS A 446 8.98 27.75 15.62
N ILE A 447 8.32 28.11 14.52
CA ILE A 447 6.96 27.65 14.17
C ILE A 447 6.98 26.17 13.79
N ALA A 448 7.96 25.76 12.98
CA ALA A 448 8.04 24.43 12.38
C ALA A 448 8.65 23.37 13.30
N LYS A 449 9.41 23.75 14.34
CA LYS A 449 10.19 22.82 15.19
C LYS A 449 9.45 21.55 15.60
N ARG A 450 8.22 21.69 16.14
CA ARG A 450 7.42 20.53 16.57
C ARG A 450 6.91 19.70 15.39
N LEU A 451 6.46 20.37 14.32
CA LEU A 451 5.96 19.69 13.12
C LEU A 451 7.07 18.91 12.41
N LEU A 452 8.26 19.50 12.29
CA LEU A 452 9.42 18.85 11.69
C LEU A 452 9.89 17.65 12.51
N ALA A 453 9.91 17.75 13.84
CA ALA A 453 10.24 16.61 14.70
C ALA A 453 9.28 15.43 14.46
N GLU A 454 7.97 15.66 14.39
CA GLU A 454 6.98 14.62 14.10
C GLU A 454 7.13 14.02 12.69
N ILE A 455 7.34 14.87 11.67
CA ILE A 455 7.55 14.41 10.29
C ILE A 455 8.82 13.56 10.18
N VAL A 456 9.94 14.06 10.69
CA VAL A 456 11.25 13.37 10.64
C VAL A 456 11.16 12.03 11.38
N ASN A 457 10.60 11.99 12.59
CA ASN A 457 10.47 10.76 13.37
C ASN A 457 9.62 9.71 12.64
N ARG A 458 8.48 10.10 12.07
CA ARG A 458 7.59 9.16 11.36
C ARG A 458 8.20 8.65 10.06
N VAL A 459 8.88 9.51 9.30
CA VAL A 459 9.62 9.11 8.09
C VAL A 459 10.79 8.19 8.46
N LEU A 460 11.51 8.49 9.55
CA LEU A 460 12.59 7.64 10.06
C LEU A 460 12.08 6.25 10.44
N TYR A 461 10.95 6.13 11.14
CA TYR A 461 10.37 4.84 11.47
C TYR A 461 10.01 4.03 10.22
N LEU A 462 9.42 4.66 9.20
CA LEU A 462 9.14 3.99 7.91
C LEU A 462 10.42 3.50 7.21
N ASN A 463 11.49 4.31 7.24
CA ASN A 463 12.78 3.93 6.69
C ASN A 463 13.42 2.76 7.46
N ASN A 464 13.31 2.76 8.79
CA ASN A 464 13.86 1.71 9.65
C ASN A 464 13.14 0.36 9.45
N VAL A 465 11.83 0.37 9.21
CA VAL A 465 11.09 -0.84 8.82
C VAL A 465 11.28 -1.21 7.34
N GLY A 466 12.23 -0.61 6.64
CA GLY A 466 12.61 -1.02 5.27
C GLY A 466 11.69 -0.49 4.16
N LEU A 467 10.85 0.51 4.42
CA LEU A 467 9.91 1.07 3.44
C LEU A 467 10.43 2.32 2.72
N GLY A 468 11.74 2.61 2.81
CA GLY A 468 12.31 3.86 2.28
C GLY A 468 12.20 4.06 0.76
N TYR A 469 11.89 2.99 0.01
CA TYR A 469 11.64 3.05 -1.43
C TYR A 469 10.23 3.51 -1.81
N LEU A 470 9.27 3.50 -0.87
CA LEU A 470 7.91 3.93 -1.12
C LEU A 470 7.81 5.46 -1.15
N THR A 471 6.77 5.96 -1.82
CA THR A 471 6.41 7.38 -1.82
C THR A 471 5.17 7.61 -0.97
N LEU A 472 4.99 8.82 -0.43
CA LEU A 472 3.80 9.14 0.37
C LEU A 472 2.51 9.09 -0.45
N ASN A 473 2.57 9.33 -1.76
CA ASN A 473 1.43 9.28 -2.68
C ASN A 473 1.05 7.85 -3.14
N ARG A 474 1.83 6.82 -2.75
CA ARG A 474 1.53 5.42 -3.07
C ARG A 474 0.17 5.04 -2.47
N LEU A 475 -0.69 4.42 -3.27
CA LEU A 475 -2.02 4.00 -2.87
C LEU A 475 -1.96 2.85 -1.85
N SER A 476 -2.71 2.95 -0.75
CA SER A 476 -2.67 1.94 0.32
C SER A 476 -3.15 0.55 -0.16
N ASN A 477 -4.08 0.50 -1.12
CA ASN A 477 -4.58 -0.76 -1.69
C ASN A 477 -3.60 -1.46 -2.66
N THR A 478 -2.49 -0.81 -3.00
CA THR A 478 -1.44 -1.39 -3.87
C THR A 478 -0.24 -1.92 -3.08
N LEU A 479 -0.34 -1.86 -1.75
CA LEU A 479 0.66 -2.39 -0.83
C LEU A 479 0.45 -3.90 -0.64
N SER A 480 1.54 -4.62 -0.49
CA SER A 480 1.54 -6.00 0.00
C SER A 480 1.10 -6.07 1.47
N GLY A 481 0.72 -7.26 1.94
CA GLY A 481 0.37 -7.49 3.35
C GLY A 481 1.50 -7.07 4.30
N GLY A 482 2.74 -7.47 4.00
CA GLY A 482 3.92 -7.08 4.78
C GLY A 482 4.21 -5.57 4.76
N GLU A 483 4.05 -4.89 3.62
CA GLU A 483 4.19 -3.42 3.57
C GLU A 483 3.11 -2.72 4.42
N SER A 484 1.86 -3.16 4.32
CA SER A 484 0.75 -2.62 5.13
C SER A 484 1.00 -2.83 6.63
N GLN A 485 1.48 -4.02 7.00
CA GLN A 485 1.81 -4.36 8.38
C GLN A 485 2.93 -3.46 8.93
N ARG A 486 4.00 -3.27 8.16
CA ARG A 486 5.15 -2.43 8.55
C ARG A 486 4.78 -0.95 8.64
N ILE A 487 3.86 -0.48 7.79
CA ILE A 487 3.27 0.87 7.93
C ILE A 487 2.53 0.99 9.26
N ASN A 488 1.67 0.02 9.61
CA ASN A 488 0.92 0.05 10.88
C ASN A 488 1.86 0.01 12.10
N LEU A 489 2.95 -0.75 12.01
CA LEU A 489 3.99 -0.77 13.03
C LEU A 489 4.68 0.59 13.18
N ALA A 490 5.08 1.21 12.07
CA ALA A 490 5.68 2.54 12.08
C ALA A 490 4.73 3.61 12.63
N THR A 491 3.45 3.57 12.25
CA THR A 491 2.42 4.47 12.78
C THR A 491 2.23 4.26 14.29
N SER A 492 2.27 3.02 14.76
CA SER A 492 2.16 2.68 16.18
C SER A 492 3.32 3.20 17.04
N LEU A 493 4.53 3.31 16.48
CA LEU A 493 5.66 3.97 17.17
C LEU A 493 5.47 5.48 17.25
N GLY A 494 4.79 6.08 16.26
CA GLY A 494 4.49 7.51 16.21
C GLY A 494 3.39 7.95 17.19
N SER A 495 2.62 7.04 17.79
CA SER A 495 1.46 7.39 18.63
C SER A 495 1.79 7.62 20.12
N SER A 496 3.06 7.51 20.53
CA SER A 496 3.54 7.80 21.90
C SER A 496 2.78 7.07 23.02
N LEU A 497 2.21 5.89 22.74
CA LEU A 497 1.49 5.09 23.74
C LEU A 497 2.46 4.39 24.70
N VAL A 498 2.09 4.36 25.99
CA VAL A 498 2.84 3.69 27.06
C VAL A 498 1.88 2.80 27.85
N GLY A 499 2.35 1.62 28.25
CA GLY A 499 1.57 0.67 29.05
C GLY A 499 0.55 -0.13 28.24
N SER A 500 0.65 -0.15 26.92
CA SER A 500 -0.18 -0.97 26.03
C SER A 500 0.45 -2.35 25.76
N VAL A 501 -0.38 -3.30 25.32
CA VAL A 501 0.10 -4.60 24.80
C VAL A 501 -0.02 -4.60 23.28
N TYR A 502 1.10 -4.69 22.59
CA TYR A 502 1.12 -4.86 21.14
C TYR A 502 1.20 -6.34 20.83
N VAL A 503 0.30 -6.83 19.97
CA VAL A 503 0.27 -8.22 19.50
C VAL A 503 0.52 -8.21 18.00
N LEU A 504 1.64 -8.78 17.57
CA LEU A 504 2.11 -8.76 16.18
C LEU A 504 2.09 -10.17 15.60
N ASP A 505 1.59 -10.28 14.36
CA ASP A 505 1.49 -11.54 13.63
C ASP A 505 2.62 -11.64 12.60
N GLU A 506 3.71 -12.32 12.93
CA GLU A 506 4.81 -12.60 12.00
C GLU A 506 5.32 -11.35 11.23
N PRO A 507 5.77 -10.29 11.93
CA PRO A 507 6.17 -9.03 11.30
C PRO A 507 7.41 -9.14 10.39
N SER A 508 8.16 -10.25 10.46
CA SER A 508 9.31 -10.52 9.59
C SER A 508 8.95 -10.97 8.18
N ILE A 509 7.67 -11.23 7.88
CA ILE A 509 7.26 -11.77 6.58
C ILE A 509 7.69 -10.89 5.41
N GLY A 510 8.25 -11.54 4.38
CA GLY A 510 8.76 -10.89 3.17
C GLY A 510 9.93 -9.94 3.43
N LEU A 511 10.59 -10.05 4.60
CA LEU A 511 11.82 -9.34 4.89
C LEU A 511 13.02 -10.24 4.64
N HIS A 512 14.04 -9.64 4.04
CA HIS A 512 15.36 -10.26 4.02
C HIS A 512 15.95 -10.23 5.44
N PRO A 513 16.73 -11.24 5.89
CA PRO A 513 17.28 -11.29 7.26
C PRO A 513 18.01 -10.03 7.73
N ARG A 514 18.66 -9.32 6.80
CA ARG A 514 19.24 -7.99 7.03
C ARG A 514 18.23 -6.97 7.59
N ASP A 515 17.05 -6.93 6.99
CA ASP A 515 16.00 -5.97 7.35
C ASP A 515 15.21 -6.46 8.57
N THR A 516 15.19 -7.77 8.83
CA THR A 516 14.69 -8.36 10.09
C THR A 516 15.43 -7.80 11.32
N ASN A 517 16.75 -7.61 11.25
CA ASN A 517 17.51 -7.01 12.35
C ASN A 517 17.07 -5.56 12.66
N LYS A 518 16.75 -4.76 11.63
CA LYS A 518 16.22 -3.40 11.84
C LYS A 518 14.82 -3.43 12.46
N LEU A 519 13.99 -4.38 12.03
CA LEU A 519 12.68 -4.61 12.63
C LEU A 519 12.81 -4.96 14.12
N ILE A 520 13.77 -5.81 14.49
CA ILE A 520 14.04 -6.14 15.90
C ILE A 520 14.38 -4.87 16.70
N GLU A 521 15.26 -4.00 16.19
CA GLU A 521 15.58 -2.72 16.85
C GLU A 521 14.33 -1.86 17.08
N VAL A 522 13.43 -1.81 16.09
CA VAL A 522 12.16 -1.12 16.17
C VAL A 522 11.26 -1.70 17.26
N LEU A 523 11.13 -3.04 17.34
CA LEU A 523 10.32 -3.70 18.37
C LEU A 523 10.91 -3.50 19.77
N LEU A 524 12.24 -3.52 19.89
CA LEU A 524 12.93 -3.20 21.13
C LEU A 524 12.69 -1.75 21.56
N SER A 525 12.66 -0.81 20.61
CA SER A 525 12.28 0.59 20.89
C SER A 525 10.85 0.68 21.43
N LEU A 526 9.88 0.02 20.78
CA LEU A 526 8.48 -0.03 21.23
C LEU A 526 8.35 -0.59 22.65
N ARG A 527 9.11 -1.65 22.96
CA ARG A 527 9.21 -2.21 24.31
C ARG A 527 9.82 -1.20 25.30
N ASN A 528 10.93 -0.57 24.95
CA ASN A 528 11.68 0.33 25.83
C ASN A 528 10.90 1.59 26.22
N VAL A 529 9.93 2.02 25.40
CA VAL A 529 8.96 3.09 25.73
C VAL A 529 8.06 2.72 26.92
N GLY A 530 8.00 1.45 27.31
CA GLY A 530 7.20 0.94 28.42
C GLY A 530 5.98 0.15 27.98
N ASN A 531 6.03 -0.46 26.79
CA ASN A 531 4.98 -1.34 26.27
C ASN A 531 5.39 -2.81 26.38
N THR A 532 4.40 -3.70 26.40
CA THR A 532 4.63 -5.14 26.26
C THR A 532 4.43 -5.52 24.80
N VAL A 533 5.42 -6.16 24.19
CA VAL A 533 5.39 -6.51 22.77
C VAL A 533 5.34 -8.02 22.66
N LEU A 534 4.21 -8.55 22.19
CA LEU A 534 3.98 -9.97 21.95
C LEU A 534 4.04 -10.22 20.45
N VAL A 535 4.92 -11.12 20.04
CA VAL A 535 5.16 -11.41 18.62
C VAL A 535 4.95 -12.89 18.38
N VAL A 536 4.07 -13.25 17.45
CA VAL A 536 3.99 -14.63 16.93
C VAL A 536 5.03 -14.76 15.84
N GLU A 537 6.04 -15.60 16.03
CA GLU A 537 7.18 -15.68 15.09
C GLU A 537 7.84 -17.06 15.03
N HIS A 538 8.55 -17.24 13.91
CA HIS A 538 9.28 -18.45 13.56
C HIS A 538 10.76 -18.18 13.22
N GLU A 539 11.15 -16.91 13.03
CA GLU A 539 12.53 -16.53 12.71
C GLU A 539 13.48 -16.63 13.91
N GLU A 540 14.67 -17.19 13.68
CA GLU A 540 15.67 -17.45 14.71
C GLU A 540 16.19 -16.15 15.33
N GLU A 541 16.47 -15.13 14.53
CA GLU A 541 16.98 -13.84 15.02
C GLU A 541 16.00 -13.16 15.98
N MET A 542 14.70 -13.26 15.71
CA MET A 542 13.66 -12.70 16.57
C MET A 542 13.58 -13.47 17.89
N MET A 543 13.58 -14.80 17.84
CA MET A 543 13.59 -15.64 19.04
C MET A 543 14.83 -15.36 19.91
N LYS A 544 15.99 -15.14 19.28
CA LYS A 544 17.24 -14.82 19.97
C LYS A 544 17.21 -13.43 20.63
N ALA A 545 16.54 -12.45 20.02
CA ALA A 545 16.40 -11.11 20.56
C ALA A 545 15.31 -10.99 21.64
N ALA A 546 14.42 -11.98 21.76
CA ALA A 546 13.32 -11.98 22.70
C ALA A 546 13.81 -12.03 24.16
N ASP A 547 13.13 -11.29 25.03
CA ASP A 547 13.34 -11.40 26.48
C ASP A 547 12.75 -12.71 27.04
N HIS A 548 11.68 -13.21 26.41
CA HIS A 548 10.94 -14.38 26.84
C HIS A 548 10.33 -15.09 25.62
N ILE A 549 10.33 -16.42 25.62
CA ILE A 549 9.82 -17.28 24.56
C ILE A 549 8.77 -18.21 25.14
N ILE A 550 7.66 -18.36 24.43
CA ILE A 550 6.56 -19.27 24.72
C ILE A 550 6.44 -20.23 23.53
N ASP A 551 6.69 -21.52 23.76
CA ASP A 551 6.55 -22.55 22.73
C ASP A 551 5.22 -23.29 22.93
N ILE A 552 4.35 -23.21 21.92
CA ILE A 552 3.05 -23.89 21.89
C ILE A 552 3.15 -25.08 20.93
N GLY A 553 2.87 -26.28 21.42
CA GLY A 553 3.10 -27.53 20.69
C GLY A 553 2.95 -28.74 21.61
N PRO A 554 3.42 -29.95 21.27
CA PRO A 554 4.48 -30.23 20.30
C PRO A 554 4.01 -30.32 18.85
N GLU A 555 2.71 -30.52 18.60
CA GLU A 555 2.14 -30.73 17.27
C GLU A 555 1.09 -29.67 16.86
N ALA A 556 0.51 -29.82 15.67
CA ALA A 556 -0.54 -28.97 15.14
C ALA A 556 -1.94 -29.51 15.49
N GLY A 557 -2.97 -28.67 15.43
CA GLY A 557 -4.37 -29.10 15.51
C GLY A 557 -4.72 -29.76 16.84
N THR A 558 -5.39 -30.91 16.78
CA THR A 558 -5.88 -31.65 17.95
C THR A 558 -4.77 -32.14 18.87
N HIS A 559 -3.57 -32.38 18.33
CA HIS A 559 -2.35 -32.79 19.03
C HIS A 559 -1.50 -31.60 19.53
N GLY A 560 -1.88 -30.38 19.17
CA GLY A 560 -1.28 -29.14 19.64
C GLY A 560 -1.92 -28.58 20.91
N GLY A 561 -1.80 -27.26 21.08
CA GLY A 561 -2.50 -26.50 22.11
C GLY A 561 -1.97 -26.67 23.53
N ASN A 562 -0.82 -27.32 23.71
CA ASN A 562 -0.15 -27.42 25.01
C ASN A 562 0.99 -26.40 25.10
N LEU A 563 1.25 -25.93 26.33
CA LEU A 563 2.44 -25.14 26.62
C LEU A 563 3.63 -26.09 26.79
N VAL A 564 4.55 -26.11 25.81
CA VAL A 564 5.73 -26.98 25.86
C VAL A 564 6.83 -26.35 26.67
N PHE A 565 7.07 -25.06 26.45
CA PHE A 565 8.16 -24.30 27.05
C PHE A 565 7.75 -22.85 27.31
N SER A 566 8.28 -22.27 28.39
CA SER A 566 8.14 -20.85 28.72
C SER A 566 9.40 -20.40 29.46
N GLY A 567 10.20 -19.51 28.86
CA GLY A 567 11.49 -19.11 29.41
C GLY A 567 12.34 -18.28 28.44
N THR A 568 13.65 -18.32 28.61
CA THR A 568 14.62 -17.56 27.79
C THR A 568 15.16 -18.39 26.62
N TYR A 569 15.80 -17.73 25.64
CA TYR A 569 16.44 -18.39 24.49
C TYR A 569 17.49 -19.43 24.90
N ASP A 570 18.35 -19.12 25.88
CA ASP A 570 19.37 -20.05 26.38
C ASP A 570 18.78 -21.30 27.06
N GLN A 571 17.54 -21.19 27.54
CA GLN A 571 16.80 -22.28 28.17
C GLN A 571 16.10 -23.17 27.13
N ILE A 572 15.48 -22.61 26.08
CA ILE A 572 14.77 -23.40 25.06
C ILE A 572 15.73 -24.29 24.25
N ILE A 573 16.95 -23.80 23.97
CA ILE A 573 17.99 -24.57 23.26
C ILE A 573 18.35 -25.87 24.01
N LYS A 574 18.25 -25.86 25.35
CA LYS A 574 18.57 -27.02 26.20
C LYS A 574 17.37 -27.94 26.38
N ASP A 575 16.18 -27.50 26.01
CA ASP A 575 14.95 -28.27 26.15
C ASP A 575 14.80 -29.29 25.02
N LYS A 576 14.84 -30.58 25.37
CA LYS A 576 14.70 -31.68 24.42
C LYS A 576 13.25 -31.97 24.02
N LYS A 577 12.27 -31.45 24.77
CA LYS A 577 10.84 -31.64 24.49
C LYS A 577 10.34 -30.64 23.44
N SER A 578 10.90 -29.44 23.44
CA SER A 578 10.58 -28.42 22.43
C SER A 578 11.10 -28.85 21.06
N LEU A 579 10.20 -28.98 20.08
CA LEU A 579 10.60 -29.18 18.68
C LEU A 579 11.40 -27.97 18.18
N THR A 580 10.94 -26.76 18.51
CA THR A 580 11.64 -25.51 18.22
C THR A 580 13.05 -25.50 18.80
N GLY A 581 13.20 -25.85 20.09
CA GLY A 581 14.50 -25.98 20.76
C GLY A 581 15.44 -27.00 20.09
N ARG A 582 14.89 -28.09 19.53
CA ARG A 582 15.66 -29.08 18.77
C ARG A 582 16.21 -28.54 17.45
N TYR A 583 15.46 -27.70 16.74
CA TYR A 583 15.95 -27.01 15.55
C TYR A 583 16.98 -25.92 15.90
N LEU A 584 16.69 -25.09 16.90
CA LEU A 584 17.58 -24.00 17.35
C LEU A 584 18.93 -24.52 17.89
N SER A 585 18.95 -25.69 18.54
CA SER A 585 20.18 -26.33 19.00
C SER A 585 20.96 -27.06 17.89
N GLY A 586 20.37 -27.19 16.69
CA GLY A 586 20.92 -27.96 15.57
C GLY A 586 20.80 -29.48 15.72
N SER A 587 20.08 -29.98 16.73
CA SER A 587 19.83 -31.42 16.92
C SER A 587 18.92 -32.01 15.83
N GLU A 588 17.95 -31.22 15.35
CA GLU A 588 17.25 -31.45 14.09
C GLU A 588 17.62 -30.34 13.10
N LYS A 589 17.76 -30.69 11.81
CA LYS A 589 18.06 -29.72 10.75
C LYS A 589 17.43 -30.13 9.43
N ILE A 590 17.14 -29.15 8.59
CA ILE A 590 16.86 -29.38 7.17
C ILE A 590 18.20 -29.68 6.50
N ALA A 591 18.33 -30.90 5.98
CA ALA A 591 19.56 -31.39 5.37
C ALA A 591 19.83 -30.70 4.04
N ILE A 592 21.09 -30.36 3.78
CA ILE A 592 21.54 -29.85 2.49
C ILE A 592 21.53 -31.01 1.48
N PRO A 593 20.98 -30.84 0.27
CA PRO A 593 21.03 -31.87 -0.76
C PRO A 593 22.47 -32.31 -1.07
N THR A 594 22.75 -33.62 -1.04
CA THR A 594 24.11 -34.14 -1.30
C THR A 594 24.54 -34.01 -2.76
N LYS A 595 23.56 -33.96 -3.68
CA LYS A 595 23.75 -33.68 -5.11
C LYS A 595 22.63 -32.75 -5.57
N ARG A 596 23.01 -31.66 -6.24
CA ARG A 596 22.08 -30.74 -6.90
C ARG A 596 21.78 -31.21 -8.32
N ARG A 597 20.58 -30.92 -8.81
CA ARG A 597 20.15 -31.28 -10.16
C ARG A 597 20.84 -30.38 -11.19
N GLY A 598 21.49 -30.99 -12.17
CA GLY A 598 22.04 -30.26 -13.32
C GLY A 598 20.94 -29.94 -14.34
N TRP A 599 21.10 -28.85 -15.06
CA TRP A 599 20.16 -28.42 -16.10
C TRP A 599 20.89 -28.13 -17.43
N LYS A 600 20.14 -28.18 -18.53
CA LYS A 600 20.61 -27.85 -19.89
C LYS A 600 19.65 -26.90 -20.59
N ASP A 601 18.35 -27.14 -20.41
CA ASP A 601 17.28 -26.33 -20.95
C ASP A 601 16.99 -25.14 -20.02
N HIS A 602 16.71 -23.97 -20.60
CA HIS A 602 16.40 -22.76 -19.85
C HIS A 602 15.50 -21.81 -20.63
N VAL A 603 14.81 -20.94 -19.90
CA VAL A 603 14.11 -19.78 -20.43
C VAL A 603 14.97 -18.54 -20.18
N LEU A 604 15.25 -17.76 -21.21
CA LEU A 604 16.00 -16.50 -21.10
C LEU A 604 15.04 -15.33 -21.27
N ILE A 605 14.96 -14.47 -20.26
CA ILE A 605 14.34 -13.15 -20.37
C ILE A 605 15.45 -12.15 -20.65
N LYS A 606 15.35 -11.43 -21.77
CA LYS A 606 16.33 -10.43 -22.18
C LYS A 606 15.81 -9.02 -21.92
N GLY A 607 16.66 -8.15 -21.39
CA GLY A 607 16.45 -6.72 -21.24
C GLY A 607 15.27 -6.33 -20.37
N ALA A 608 15.11 -6.97 -19.21
CA ALA A 608 14.03 -6.66 -18.27
C ALA A 608 14.22 -5.26 -17.64
N ARG A 609 13.22 -4.36 -17.84
CA ARG A 609 13.26 -2.92 -17.51
C ARG A 609 12.05 -2.42 -16.72
N GLU A 610 11.20 -3.31 -16.25
CA GLU A 610 9.96 -2.97 -15.54
C GLU A 610 10.22 -2.40 -14.12
N ASN A 611 9.64 -1.24 -13.80
CA ASN A 611 9.86 -0.49 -12.56
C ASN A 611 11.34 -0.12 -12.32
N ASN A 612 11.98 -0.72 -11.30
CA ASN A 612 13.35 -0.42 -10.92
C ASN A 612 14.41 -1.34 -11.57
N LEU A 613 13.99 -2.32 -12.39
CA LEU A 613 14.90 -3.25 -13.07
C LEU A 613 15.80 -2.50 -14.08
N LYS A 614 17.10 -2.81 -14.08
CA LYS A 614 18.14 -2.07 -14.82
C LYS A 614 18.55 -2.76 -16.12
N ASN A 615 17.58 -3.11 -16.96
CA ASN A 615 17.83 -3.77 -18.25
C ASN A 615 18.60 -5.10 -18.09
N ILE A 616 18.08 -5.99 -17.26
CA ILE A 616 18.78 -7.24 -16.89
C ILE A 616 18.41 -8.41 -17.80
N ASP A 617 19.39 -9.27 -18.06
CA ASP A 617 19.22 -10.55 -18.74
C ASP A 617 19.26 -11.66 -17.70
N VAL A 618 18.25 -12.54 -17.67
CA VAL A 618 18.12 -13.58 -16.64
C VAL A 618 17.75 -14.93 -17.25
N LYS A 619 18.52 -15.97 -16.91
CA LYS A 619 18.23 -17.35 -17.30
C LYS A 619 17.50 -18.07 -16.18
N PHE A 620 16.40 -18.72 -16.53
CA PHE A 620 15.59 -19.56 -15.65
C PHE A 620 15.74 -21.02 -16.07
N PRO A 621 16.50 -21.83 -15.32
CA PRO A 621 16.67 -23.25 -15.58
C PRO A 621 15.35 -24.03 -15.57
N LEU A 622 15.21 -25.01 -16.46
CA LEU A 622 14.06 -25.91 -16.50
C LEU A 622 14.38 -27.27 -15.84
N GLY A 623 13.35 -27.89 -15.25
CA GLY A 623 13.42 -29.23 -14.64
C GLY A 623 14.17 -29.28 -13.30
N VAL A 624 14.41 -28.13 -12.67
CA VAL A 624 15.14 -28.01 -11.40
C VAL A 624 14.41 -27.07 -10.43
N PHE A 625 14.88 -27.03 -9.18
CA PHE A 625 14.40 -26.11 -8.16
C PHE A 625 15.20 -24.79 -8.18
N THR A 626 14.61 -23.71 -8.68
CA THR A 626 15.24 -22.38 -8.73
C THR A 626 14.65 -21.45 -7.68
N VAL A 627 15.49 -20.74 -6.94
CA VAL A 627 15.06 -19.72 -5.97
C VAL A 627 15.51 -18.33 -6.43
N VAL A 628 14.58 -17.37 -6.44
CA VAL A 628 14.84 -15.96 -6.71
C VAL A 628 14.90 -15.23 -5.37
N SER A 629 16.09 -14.76 -4.99
CA SER A 629 16.34 -14.09 -3.72
C SER A 629 16.76 -12.63 -3.90
N GLY A 630 16.99 -11.95 -2.78
CA GLY A 630 17.40 -10.55 -2.73
C GLY A 630 16.58 -9.72 -1.75
N VAL A 631 17.01 -8.48 -1.46
CA VAL A 631 16.36 -7.62 -0.45
C VAL A 631 14.94 -7.18 -0.84
N SER A 632 14.14 -6.74 0.12
CA SER A 632 12.78 -6.24 -0.14
C SER A 632 12.84 -5.00 -1.04
N GLY A 633 11.99 -4.95 -2.06
CA GLY A 633 12.02 -3.88 -3.08
C GLY A 633 13.14 -3.98 -4.13
N SER A 634 13.94 -5.07 -4.16
CA SER A 634 15.04 -5.20 -5.14
C SER A 634 14.59 -5.40 -6.58
N GLY A 635 13.34 -5.81 -6.82
CA GLY A 635 12.78 -6.06 -8.15
C GLY A 635 12.32 -7.49 -8.42
N LYS A 636 12.40 -8.41 -7.44
CA LYS A 636 11.97 -9.82 -7.56
C LYS A 636 10.56 -9.97 -8.14
N THR A 637 9.57 -9.31 -7.52
CA THR A 637 8.17 -9.37 -7.96
C THR A 637 7.99 -8.76 -9.35
N SER A 638 8.72 -7.70 -9.70
CA SER A 638 8.71 -7.11 -11.05
C SER A 638 9.25 -8.10 -12.09
N LEU A 639 10.36 -8.79 -11.80
CA LEU A 639 10.95 -9.75 -12.73
C LEU A 639 10.03 -10.96 -12.94
N ILE A 640 9.47 -11.50 -11.86
CA ILE A 640 8.73 -12.76 -11.93
C ILE A 640 7.26 -12.55 -12.29
N LYS A 641 6.52 -11.74 -11.53
CA LYS A 641 5.07 -11.58 -11.70
C LYS A 641 4.70 -10.65 -12.86
N LYS A 642 5.49 -9.61 -13.14
CA LYS A 642 5.17 -8.66 -14.22
C LYS A 642 5.81 -9.01 -15.56
N ILE A 643 6.98 -9.66 -15.56
CA ILE A 643 7.69 -10.02 -16.80
C ILE A 643 7.57 -11.52 -17.08
N LEU A 644 8.25 -12.37 -16.31
CA LEU A 644 8.41 -13.79 -16.64
C LEU A 644 7.08 -14.53 -16.80
N TYR A 645 6.17 -14.41 -15.83
CA TYR A 645 4.90 -15.14 -15.83
C TYR A 645 3.99 -14.73 -17.01
N PRO A 646 3.68 -13.43 -17.21
CA PRO A 646 2.89 -13.00 -18.37
C PRO A 646 3.58 -13.27 -19.71
N ALA A 647 4.92 -13.14 -19.78
CA ALA A 647 5.68 -13.42 -21.00
C ALA A 647 5.61 -14.90 -21.40
N LEU A 648 5.76 -15.81 -20.44
CA LEU A 648 5.64 -17.25 -20.69
C LEU A 648 4.22 -17.66 -21.05
N GLN A 649 3.19 -17.18 -20.31
CA GLN A 649 1.78 -17.47 -20.64
C GLN A 649 1.43 -17.08 -22.07
N LYS A 650 2.01 -15.97 -22.53
CA LYS A 650 1.84 -15.48 -23.89
C LYS A 650 2.59 -16.32 -24.92
N ALA A 651 3.84 -16.71 -24.62
CA ALA A 651 4.64 -17.55 -25.49
C ALA A 651 3.97 -18.93 -25.73
N ILE A 652 3.35 -19.50 -24.70
CA ILE A 652 2.66 -20.80 -24.77
C ILE A 652 1.23 -20.72 -25.32
N GLY A 653 0.72 -19.51 -25.61
CA GLY A 653 -0.63 -19.30 -26.18
C GLY A 653 -1.79 -19.32 -25.19
N ASN A 654 -1.53 -19.35 -23.88
CA ASN A 654 -2.54 -19.33 -22.81
C ASN A 654 -2.83 -17.91 -22.28
N TYR A 655 -2.76 -16.90 -23.15
CA TYR A 655 -2.85 -15.50 -22.75
C TYR A 655 -4.26 -15.11 -22.27
N ALA A 656 -4.39 -14.82 -20.97
CA ALA A 656 -5.64 -14.41 -20.33
C ALA A 656 -5.91 -12.89 -20.37
N GLY A 657 -5.07 -12.10 -21.05
CA GLY A 657 -5.19 -10.63 -21.07
C GLY A 657 -4.31 -9.88 -20.06
N GLU A 658 -3.39 -10.56 -19.36
CA GLU A 658 -2.52 -9.93 -18.36
C GLU A 658 -1.44 -9.05 -18.97
N GLN A 659 -1.29 -7.84 -18.44
CA GLN A 659 -0.29 -6.85 -18.87
C GLN A 659 1.13 -7.42 -18.71
N THR A 660 1.93 -7.34 -19.77
CA THR A 660 3.35 -7.73 -19.74
C THR A 660 4.20 -6.49 -19.43
N GLY A 661 5.11 -6.58 -18.46
CA GLY A 661 6.06 -5.51 -18.14
C GLY A 661 7.04 -5.20 -19.28
N ALA A 662 7.90 -4.20 -19.12
CA ALA A 662 8.91 -3.86 -20.12
C ALA A 662 10.08 -4.88 -20.15
N TYR A 663 10.28 -5.54 -21.30
CA TYR A 663 11.43 -6.42 -21.61
C TYR A 663 11.69 -6.46 -23.13
N ASP A 664 12.86 -6.94 -23.57
CA ASP A 664 13.21 -7.05 -25.00
C ASP A 664 12.59 -8.29 -25.66
N GLY A 665 12.71 -9.45 -25.01
CA GLY A 665 12.19 -10.70 -25.57
C GLY A 665 12.40 -11.91 -24.67
N ILE A 666 11.71 -12.99 -25.01
CA ILE A 666 11.84 -14.31 -24.40
C ILE A 666 12.53 -15.25 -25.39
N TYR A 667 13.56 -15.97 -24.93
CA TYR A 667 14.40 -16.86 -25.72
C TYR A 667 14.66 -18.16 -24.97
N GLY A 668 15.35 -19.11 -25.61
CA GLY A 668 15.68 -20.41 -25.03
C GLY A 668 14.59 -21.45 -25.28
N ASN A 669 14.50 -22.43 -24.39
CA ASN A 669 13.66 -23.62 -24.54
C ASN A 669 12.25 -23.44 -23.94
N TYR A 670 11.64 -22.26 -24.10
CA TYR A 670 10.30 -21.99 -23.55
C TYR A 670 9.23 -22.91 -24.14
N ASP A 671 9.43 -23.45 -25.35
CA ASP A 671 8.54 -24.42 -25.99
C ASP A 671 8.40 -25.76 -25.21
N LEU A 672 9.35 -26.07 -24.33
CA LEU A 672 9.28 -27.25 -23.45
C LEU A 672 8.28 -27.08 -22.31
N VAL A 673 7.82 -25.86 -22.05
CA VAL A 673 6.85 -25.54 -21.00
C VAL A 673 5.45 -25.55 -21.61
N SER A 674 4.63 -26.52 -21.21
CA SER A 674 3.25 -26.64 -21.71
C SER A 674 2.27 -25.74 -20.97
N GLN A 675 2.55 -25.48 -19.69
CA GLN A 675 1.68 -24.71 -18.79
C GLN A 675 2.53 -23.98 -17.75
N VAL A 676 2.06 -22.80 -17.33
CA VAL A 676 2.66 -22.06 -16.22
C VAL A 676 1.58 -21.76 -15.20
N GLU A 677 1.87 -22.07 -13.93
CA GLU A 677 0.94 -21.91 -12.81
C GLU A 677 1.60 -21.03 -11.74
N MET A 678 0.98 -19.88 -11.46
CA MET A 678 1.40 -19.02 -10.35
C MET A 678 0.61 -19.38 -9.09
N VAL A 679 1.31 -19.85 -8.07
CA VAL A 679 0.74 -20.24 -6.77
C VAL A 679 1.01 -19.11 -5.77
N ASP A 680 0.08 -18.16 -5.72
CA ASP A 680 0.14 -16.99 -4.84
C ASP A 680 -0.59 -17.21 -3.48
N GLN A 681 -0.39 -16.26 -2.56
CA GLN A 681 -1.03 -16.21 -1.26
C GLN A 681 -2.46 -15.64 -1.29
N ASN A 682 -3.00 -15.32 -2.47
CA ASN A 682 -4.36 -14.79 -2.56
C ASN A 682 -5.36 -15.82 -2.04
N PRO A 683 -6.43 -15.37 -1.33
CA PRO A 683 -7.46 -16.26 -0.80
C PRO A 683 -8.00 -17.18 -1.89
N ILE A 684 -8.21 -18.45 -1.55
CA ILE A 684 -8.72 -19.47 -2.48
C ILE A 684 -10.06 -19.06 -3.09
N GLY A 685 -10.90 -18.39 -2.29
CA GLY A 685 -12.11 -17.74 -2.73
C GLY A 685 -12.40 -16.53 -1.84
N ARG A 686 -13.07 -15.52 -2.40
CA ARG A 686 -13.49 -14.31 -1.65
C ARG A 686 -14.76 -14.52 -0.83
N SER A 687 -15.47 -15.62 -1.08
CA SER A 687 -16.70 -15.97 -0.40
C SER A 687 -16.40 -16.94 0.74
N SER A 688 -17.08 -16.74 1.86
CA SER A 688 -17.12 -17.65 3.01
C SER A 688 -17.62 -19.07 2.69
N ARG A 689 -18.15 -19.26 1.47
CA ARG A 689 -18.57 -20.56 0.92
C ARG A 689 -17.43 -21.41 0.35
N SER A 690 -16.28 -20.80 0.07
CA SER A 690 -15.10 -21.56 -0.36
C SER A 690 -14.43 -22.17 0.86
N ASN A 691 -14.07 -23.45 0.79
CA ASN A 691 -13.38 -24.15 1.88
C ASN A 691 -12.45 -25.25 1.31
N PRO A 692 -11.55 -25.83 2.12
CA PRO A 692 -10.58 -26.81 1.64
C PRO A 692 -11.22 -27.99 0.88
N VAL A 693 -12.30 -28.57 1.44
CA VAL A 693 -12.95 -29.77 0.88
C VAL A 693 -13.67 -29.51 -0.44
N THR A 694 -14.23 -28.32 -0.63
CA THR A 694 -14.82 -27.91 -1.92
C THR A 694 -13.77 -27.60 -2.96
N TYR A 695 -12.63 -27.01 -2.57
CA TYR A 695 -11.56 -26.67 -3.50
C TYR A 695 -10.89 -27.90 -4.12
N VAL A 696 -10.53 -28.90 -3.31
CA VAL A 696 -10.00 -30.18 -3.81
C VAL A 696 -11.07 -31.09 -4.43
N LYS A 697 -12.33 -30.62 -4.48
CA LYS A 697 -13.50 -31.36 -4.98
C LYS A 697 -13.74 -32.70 -4.28
N ALA A 698 -13.32 -32.85 -3.04
CA ALA A 698 -13.65 -34.02 -2.22
C ALA A 698 -15.11 -33.95 -1.74
N TRP A 699 -15.67 -32.75 -1.59
CA TRP A 699 -17.05 -32.57 -1.13
C TRP A 699 -18.09 -33.17 -2.09
N ASP A 700 -17.78 -33.22 -3.39
CA ASP A 700 -18.68 -33.83 -4.39
C ASP A 700 -18.85 -35.33 -4.14
N ASP A 701 -17.76 -36.03 -3.80
CA ASP A 701 -17.78 -37.45 -3.47
C ASP A 701 -18.44 -37.70 -2.12
N VAL A 702 -18.20 -36.85 -1.12
CA VAL A 702 -18.87 -36.93 0.19
C VAL A 702 -20.38 -36.76 0.02
N ARG A 703 -20.84 -35.78 -0.76
CA ARG A 703 -22.28 -35.58 -1.02
C ARG A 703 -22.89 -36.75 -1.80
N ALA A 704 -22.14 -37.34 -2.74
CA ALA A 704 -22.58 -38.54 -3.44
C ALA A 704 -22.75 -39.72 -2.48
N LEU A 705 -21.79 -39.93 -1.58
CA LEU A 705 -21.84 -40.96 -0.52
C LEU A 705 -23.09 -40.79 0.35
N PHE A 706 -23.34 -39.58 0.87
CA PHE A 706 -24.51 -39.30 1.73
C PHE A 706 -25.84 -39.53 1.00
N SER A 707 -25.94 -39.10 -0.27
CA SER A 707 -27.14 -39.33 -1.07
C SER A 707 -27.39 -40.80 -1.41
N ALA A 708 -26.36 -41.65 -1.35
CA ALA A 708 -26.47 -43.06 -1.65
C ALA A 708 -27.03 -43.89 -0.47
N LEU A 709 -27.04 -43.32 0.75
CA LEU A 709 -27.49 -43.98 1.97
C LEU A 709 -28.99 -44.35 1.90
N PRO A 710 -29.41 -45.48 2.51
CA PRO A 710 -30.81 -45.89 2.51
C PRO A 710 -31.75 -44.84 3.11
N SER A 711 -31.36 -44.19 4.21
CA SER A 711 -32.11 -43.13 4.87
C SER A 711 -32.28 -41.89 3.97
N ALA A 712 -31.22 -41.47 3.28
CA ALA A 712 -31.25 -40.35 2.35
C ALA A 712 -32.14 -40.63 1.13
N LYS A 713 -32.06 -41.85 0.58
CA LYS A 713 -32.92 -42.29 -0.54
C LYS A 713 -34.39 -42.34 -0.15
N ALA A 714 -34.71 -42.84 1.03
CA ALA A 714 -36.07 -42.86 1.56
C ALA A 714 -36.65 -41.45 1.76
N ALA A 715 -35.81 -40.50 2.19
CA ALA A 715 -36.17 -39.09 2.33
C ALA A 715 -36.15 -38.29 0.99
N GLY A 716 -35.81 -38.93 -0.14
CA GLY A 716 -35.74 -38.27 -1.45
C GLY A 716 -34.60 -37.24 -1.58
N LEU A 717 -33.58 -37.30 -0.73
CA LEU A 717 -32.50 -36.32 -0.69
C LEU A 717 -31.43 -36.63 -1.75
N LYS A 718 -31.26 -35.71 -2.71
CA LYS A 718 -30.23 -35.76 -3.76
C LYS A 718 -28.91 -35.14 -3.26
N PRO A 719 -27.75 -35.35 -3.95
CA PRO A 719 -26.48 -34.71 -3.59
C PRO A 719 -26.54 -33.18 -3.43
N ALA A 720 -27.47 -32.51 -4.11
CA ALA A 720 -27.68 -31.07 -3.97
C ALA A 720 -28.19 -30.65 -2.58
N ALA A 721 -28.96 -31.51 -1.89
CA ALA A 721 -29.48 -31.23 -0.55
C ALA A 721 -28.35 -31.15 0.50
N PHE A 722 -27.27 -31.91 0.31
CA PHE A 722 -26.08 -31.89 1.16
C PHE A 722 -25.09 -30.77 0.80
N SER A 723 -25.49 -29.84 -0.08
CA SER A 723 -24.69 -28.66 -0.43
C SER A 723 -25.16 -27.44 0.34
N PHE A 724 -24.25 -26.79 1.07
CA PHE A 724 -24.53 -25.51 1.73
C PHE A 724 -24.59 -24.34 0.71
N ASN A 725 -24.16 -24.55 -0.54
CA ASN A 725 -24.16 -23.54 -1.60
C ASN A 725 -25.46 -23.44 -2.40
N VAL A 726 -26.32 -24.46 -2.31
CA VAL A 726 -27.52 -24.59 -3.15
C VAL A 726 -28.77 -24.58 -2.26
N GLU A 727 -29.84 -23.99 -2.77
CA GLU A 727 -31.14 -24.02 -2.09
C GLU A 727 -31.71 -25.45 -2.04
N GLY A 728 -32.39 -25.77 -0.94
CA GLY A 728 -32.96 -27.10 -0.68
C GLY A 728 -32.63 -27.59 0.73
N GLY A 729 -31.35 -27.85 1.01
CA GLY A 729 -30.91 -28.39 2.30
C GLY A 729 -30.10 -27.46 3.21
N ARG A 730 -29.63 -26.32 2.70
CA ARG A 730 -28.97 -25.27 3.51
C ARG A 730 -29.97 -24.52 4.40
N CYS A 731 -29.50 -23.93 5.50
CA CYS A 731 -30.30 -23.07 6.36
C CYS A 731 -30.75 -21.80 5.60
N ASP A 732 -32.03 -21.44 5.70
CA ASP A 732 -32.61 -20.30 4.96
C ASP A 732 -32.23 -18.93 5.58
N VAL A 733 -31.90 -18.89 6.89
CA VAL A 733 -31.57 -17.65 7.60
C VAL A 733 -30.16 -17.17 7.27
N CYS A 734 -29.16 -18.02 7.49
CA CYS A 734 -27.77 -17.71 7.14
C CYS A 734 -27.40 -18.05 5.69
N GLN A 735 -28.34 -18.59 4.90
CA GLN A 735 -28.11 -18.98 3.51
C GLN A 735 -26.88 -19.90 3.33
N GLY A 736 -26.66 -20.79 4.30
CA GLY A 736 -25.55 -21.75 4.31
C GLY A 736 -24.22 -21.25 4.89
N GLU A 737 -24.13 -19.98 5.31
CA GLU A 737 -22.89 -19.43 5.90
C GLU A 737 -22.61 -19.97 7.31
N GLY A 738 -23.67 -20.19 8.10
CA GLY A 738 -23.59 -20.58 9.51
C GLY A 738 -23.47 -19.40 10.47
N GLU A 739 -23.16 -18.21 9.97
CA GLU A 739 -23.05 -16.97 10.74
C GLU A 739 -23.90 -15.86 10.11
N VAL A 740 -24.21 -14.84 10.91
CA VAL A 740 -24.90 -13.62 10.49
C VAL A 740 -24.00 -12.43 10.78
N LYS A 741 -23.79 -11.60 9.77
CA LYS A 741 -22.99 -10.37 9.85
C LYS A 741 -23.84 -9.24 10.44
N ILE A 742 -23.34 -8.57 11.47
CA ILE A 742 -23.89 -7.35 12.06
C ILE A 742 -22.98 -6.19 11.72
N GLU A 743 -23.51 -5.22 10.98
CA GLU A 743 -22.77 -4.03 10.59
C GLU A 743 -22.68 -3.03 11.76
N MET A 744 -21.46 -2.62 12.09
CA MET A 744 -21.18 -1.67 13.17
C MET A 744 -20.75 -0.31 12.60
N GLN A 745 -21.18 0.79 13.21
CA GLN A 745 -20.89 2.13 12.66
C GLN A 745 -19.45 2.63 12.89
N PHE A 746 -18.84 2.27 14.02
CA PHE A 746 -17.54 2.81 14.46
C PHE A 746 -16.49 1.72 14.74
N MET A 747 -16.85 0.45 14.52
CA MET A 747 -16.02 -0.71 14.83
C MET A 747 -16.06 -1.69 13.65
N ALA A 748 -15.17 -2.68 13.66
CA ALA A 748 -15.25 -3.78 12.71
C ALA A 748 -16.59 -4.52 12.84
N ASP A 749 -17.12 -4.97 11.72
CA ASP A 749 -18.35 -5.76 11.67
C ASP A 749 -18.22 -7.02 12.53
N ILE A 750 -19.29 -7.37 13.23
CA ILE A 750 -19.32 -8.51 14.15
C ILE A 750 -20.03 -9.67 13.46
N TYR A 751 -19.45 -10.86 13.55
CA TYR A 751 -20.05 -12.11 13.04
C TYR A 751 -20.58 -12.91 14.23
N LEU A 752 -21.87 -13.25 14.20
CA LEU A 752 -22.50 -14.07 15.24
C LEU A 752 -22.96 -15.41 14.66
N PRO A 753 -22.85 -16.52 15.41
CA PRO A 753 -23.44 -17.80 15.01
C PRO A 753 -24.93 -17.65 14.70
N CYS A 754 -25.39 -18.29 13.62
CA CYS A 754 -26.78 -18.23 13.22
C CYS A 754 -27.67 -18.96 14.25
N GLU A 755 -28.60 -18.24 14.87
CA GLU A 755 -29.51 -18.78 15.89
C GLU A 755 -30.41 -19.90 15.34
N ALA A 756 -30.78 -19.86 14.05
CA ALA A 756 -31.70 -20.82 13.44
C ALA A 756 -31.10 -22.21 13.22
N CYS A 757 -29.79 -22.30 12.97
CA CYS A 757 -29.11 -23.59 12.77
C CYS A 757 -28.02 -23.86 13.82
N GLY A 758 -27.83 -22.97 14.79
CA GLY A 758 -26.74 -23.04 15.76
C GLY A 758 -25.35 -23.11 15.10
N GLY A 759 -25.18 -22.48 13.94
CA GLY A 759 -23.93 -22.55 13.16
C GLY A 759 -23.78 -23.78 12.24
N ARG A 760 -24.71 -24.74 12.26
CA ARG A 760 -24.59 -26.02 11.52
C ARG A 760 -24.79 -25.93 10.00
N ARG A 761 -25.13 -24.75 9.45
CA ARG A 761 -25.31 -24.45 8.01
C ARG A 761 -26.47 -25.17 7.29
N PHE A 762 -27.02 -26.25 7.82
CA PHE A 762 -28.07 -27.06 7.17
C PHE A 762 -29.41 -27.05 7.93
N LYS A 763 -30.47 -27.49 7.25
CA LYS A 763 -31.78 -27.78 7.85
C LYS A 763 -31.75 -29.11 8.60
N GLN A 764 -32.64 -29.26 9.59
CA GLN A 764 -32.69 -30.47 10.43
C GLN A 764 -32.82 -31.77 9.63
N GLN A 765 -33.70 -31.81 8.61
CA GLN A 765 -33.88 -32.98 7.74
C GLN A 765 -32.61 -33.51 7.06
N VAL A 766 -31.59 -32.65 6.88
CA VAL A 766 -30.29 -33.02 6.32
C VAL A 766 -29.35 -33.51 7.42
N LEU A 767 -29.42 -32.90 8.61
CA LEU A 767 -28.63 -33.26 9.78
C LEU A 767 -29.05 -34.62 10.38
N ASP A 768 -30.28 -35.04 10.15
CA ASP A 768 -30.80 -36.34 10.60
C ASP A 768 -30.19 -37.52 9.81
N ILE A 769 -29.57 -37.27 8.65
CA ILE A 769 -28.88 -38.29 7.86
C ILE A 769 -27.44 -38.42 8.38
N THR A 770 -27.11 -39.61 8.88
CA THR A 770 -25.77 -39.92 9.42
C THR A 770 -25.06 -41.03 8.63
N TYR A 771 -23.74 -40.91 8.55
CA TYR A 771 -22.82 -41.97 8.10
C TYR A 771 -21.83 -42.21 9.24
N GLN A 772 -21.73 -43.46 9.71
CA GLN A 772 -20.91 -43.81 10.88
C GLN A 772 -21.13 -42.84 12.07
N ASP A 773 -22.40 -42.61 12.41
CA ASP A 773 -22.86 -41.72 13.50
C ASP A 773 -22.53 -40.22 13.37
N LYS A 774 -22.03 -39.76 12.21
CA LYS A 774 -21.77 -38.35 11.92
C LYS A 774 -22.65 -37.84 10.77
N ASN A 775 -23.24 -36.66 10.94
CA ASN A 775 -23.94 -35.98 9.84
C ASN A 775 -22.99 -35.11 9.01
N VAL A 776 -23.51 -34.47 7.96
CA VAL A 776 -22.69 -33.63 7.07
C VAL A 776 -22.08 -32.41 7.76
N ALA A 777 -22.73 -31.85 8.79
CA ALA A 777 -22.15 -30.75 9.55
C ALA A 777 -21.00 -31.24 10.44
N ASP A 778 -21.15 -32.42 11.07
CA ASP A 778 -20.07 -33.04 11.84
C ASP A 778 -18.86 -33.36 10.96
N ILE A 779 -19.07 -33.78 9.70
CA ILE A 779 -17.99 -34.05 8.75
C ILE A 779 -17.27 -32.76 8.36
N LEU A 780 -18.00 -31.67 8.11
CA LEU A 780 -17.38 -30.38 7.82
C LEU A 780 -16.56 -29.85 9.01
N ASP A 781 -16.89 -30.28 10.22
CA ASP A 781 -16.18 -29.92 11.46
C ASP A 781 -15.02 -30.87 11.77
N LEU A 782 -14.81 -31.96 11.02
CA LEU A 782 -13.61 -32.78 11.17
C LEU A 782 -12.37 -32.02 10.69
N THR A 783 -11.27 -32.19 11.41
CA THR A 783 -9.94 -31.87 10.88
C THR A 783 -9.61 -32.80 9.71
N ILE A 784 -8.71 -32.38 8.82
CA ILE A 784 -8.30 -33.21 7.68
C ILE A 784 -7.67 -34.54 8.16
N ASP A 785 -6.88 -34.53 9.24
CA ASP A 785 -6.31 -35.75 9.83
C ASP A 785 -7.42 -36.71 10.32
N GLU A 786 -8.41 -36.20 11.03
CA GLU A 786 -9.56 -37.00 11.48
C GLU A 786 -10.40 -37.50 10.30
N ALA A 787 -10.55 -36.69 9.25
CA ALA A 787 -11.28 -37.08 8.06
C ALA A 787 -10.56 -38.18 7.26
N VAL A 788 -9.23 -38.12 7.16
CA VAL A 788 -8.41 -39.17 6.54
C VAL A 788 -8.55 -40.48 7.32
N GLU A 789 -8.58 -40.43 8.65
CA GLU A 789 -8.84 -41.60 9.49
C GLU A 789 -10.27 -42.14 9.29
N PHE A 790 -11.26 -41.25 9.26
CA PHE A 790 -12.68 -41.57 9.13
C PHE A 790 -13.03 -42.17 7.76
N PHE A 791 -12.44 -41.67 6.68
CA PHE A 791 -12.69 -42.12 5.30
C PHE A 791 -11.71 -43.18 4.79
N LYS A 792 -10.98 -43.89 5.68
CA LYS A 792 -10.06 -44.98 5.30
C LYS A 792 -10.68 -46.03 4.35
N GLY A 793 -11.98 -46.28 4.46
CA GLY A 793 -12.72 -47.21 3.60
C GLY A 793 -13.09 -46.68 2.22
N GLU A 794 -12.91 -45.39 1.94
CA GLU A 794 -13.39 -44.69 0.74
C GLU A 794 -12.22 -44.16 -0.12
N PRO A 795 -11.66 -44.98 -1.03
CA PRO A 795 -10.41 -44.67 -1.74
C PRO A 795 -10.49 -43.40 -2.61
N LYS A 796 -11.66 -43.08 -3.16
CA LYS A 796 -11.86 -41.87 -3.98
C LYS A 796 -11.73 -40.59 -3.16
N ILE A 797 -12.23 -40.60 -1.93
CA ILE A 797 -12.15 -39.46 -1.01
C ILE A 797 -10.72 -39.34 -0.48
N MET A 798 -10.12 -40.47 -0.10
CA MET A 798 -8.73 -40.52 0.40
C MET A 798 -7.71 -39.98 -0.59
N ALA A 799 -7.84 -40.31 -1.88
CA ALA A 799 -6.96 -39.78 -2.93
C ALA A 799 -6.98 -38.24 -3.04
N LYS A 800 -8.04 -37.59 -2.55
CA LYS A 800 -8.18 -36.12 -2.53
C LYS A 800 -7.81 -35.50 -1.18
N LEU A 801 -7.95 -36.22 -0.08
CA LEU A 801 -7.64 -35.68 1.26
C LEU A 801 -6.18 -35.91 1.68
N GLN A 802 -5.57 -37.04 1.31
CA GLN A 802 -4.20 -37.36 1.71
C GLN A 802 -3.18 -36.27 1.29
N PRO A 803 -3.23 -35.72 0.06
CA PRO A 803 -2.29 -34.67 -0.32
C PRO A 803 -2.40 -33.39 0.51
N LEU A 804 -3.54 -33.12 1.17
CA LEU A 804 -3.68 -31.99 2.10
C LEU A 804 -2.87 -32.24 3.40
N VAL A 805 -2.84 -33.48 3.89
CA VAL A 805 -2.00 -33.87 5.03
C VAL A 805 -0.52 -33.79 4.66
N ASP A 806 -0.17 -34.25 3.46
CA ASP A 806 1.22 -34.30 2.99
C ASP A 806 1.85 -32.91 2.87
N VAL A 807 1.06 -31.89 2.54
CA VAL A 807 1.49 -30.48 2.53
C VAL A 807 1.42 -29.80 3.91
N GLY A 808 1.05 -30.54 4.97
CA GLY A 808 1.04 -30.07 6.35
C GLY A 808 -0.23 -29.37 6.80
N LEU A 809 -1.38 -29.63 6.17
CA LEU A 809 -2.68 -29.02 6.52
C LEU A 809 -3.60 -29.95 7.32
N GLY A 810 -3.07 -31.02 7.91
CA GLY A 810 -3.86 -32.01 8.66
C GLY A 810 -4.76 -31.41 9.75
N TYR A 811 -4.34 -30.30 10.35
CA TYR A 811 -5.07 -29.60 11.42
C TYR A 811 -6.26 -28.74 10.95
N VAL A 812 -6.35 -28.41 9.67
CA VAL A 812 -7.40 -27.52 9.14
C VAL A 812 -8.72 -28.29 9.06
N HIS A 813 -9.83 -27.64 9.43
CA HIS A 813 -11.16 -28.25 9.32
C HIS A 813 -11.63 -28.29 7.86
N LEU A 814 -12.30 -29.37 7.45
CA LEU A 814 -12.78 -29.54 6.07
C LEU A 814 -13.66 -28.39 5.60
N GLY A 815 -14.56 -27.91 6.48
CA GLY A 815 -15.53 -26.85 6.23
C GLY A 815 -15.06 -25.44 6.61
N GLN A 816 -13.80 -25.26 7.00
CA GLN A 816 -13.24 -23.97 7.40
C GLN A 816 -13.34 -22.95 6.25
N SER A 817 -13.84 -21.76 6.55
CA SER A 817 -14.01 -20.69 5.56
C SER A 817 -12.67 -20.28 4.96
N SER A 818 -12.60 -20.07 3.65
CA SER A 818 -11.37 -19.60 2.98
C SER A 818 -10.92 -18.22 3.46
N ASN A 819 -11.84 -17.43 4.03
CA ASN A 819 -11.52 -16.10 4.56
C ASN A 819 -10.81 -16.16 5.92
N THR A 820 -10.90 -17.29 6.64
CA THR A 820 -10.22 -17.50 7.92
C THR A 820 -8.92 -18.28 7.77
N LEU A 821 -8.58 -18.72 6.55
CA LEU A 821 -7.30 -19.33 6.25
C LEU A 821 -6.24 -18.24 6.04
N SER A 822 -5.05 -18.49 6.54
CA SER A 822 -3.85 -17.70 6.23
C SER A 822 -3.47 -17.81 4.75
N GLY A 823 -2.72 -16.83 4.25
CA GLY A 823 -2.20 -16.86 2.87
C GLY A 823 -1.37 -18.10 2.56
N GLY A 824 -0.53 -18.54 3.51
CA GLY A 824 0.27 -19.76 3.39
C GLY A 824 -0.56 -21.05 3.44
N GLU A 825 -1.64 -21.11 4.22
CA GLU A 825 -2.59 -22.24 4.15
C GLU A 825 -3.30 -22.29 2.80
N ALA A 826 -3.75 -21.13 2.29
CA ALA A 826 -4.38 -21.04 0.98
C ALA A 826 -3.47 -21.56 -0.14
N GLN A 827 -2.19 -21.17 -0.10
CA GLN A 827 -1.18 -21.62 -1.05
C GLN A 827 -0.91 -23.12 -0.98
N ARG A 828 -0.84 -23.69 0.23
CA ARG A 828 -0.66 -25.14 0.43
C ARG A 828 -1.86 -25.95 -0.07
N ILE A 829 -3.09 -25.44 0.06
CA ILE A 829 -4.27 -26.10 -0.54
C ILE A 829 -4.18 -26.10 -2.07
N LYS A 830 -3.73 -25.00 -2.69
CA LYS A 830 -3.47 -24.95 -4.14
C LYS A 830 -2.42 -26.00 -4.52
N LEU A 831 -1.31 -26.08 -3.79
CA LEU A 831 -0.25 -27.07 -3.97
C LEU A 831 -0.81 -28.51 -3.90
N ALA A 832 -1.58 -28.84 -2.88
CA ALA A 832 -2.23 -30.14 -2.73
C ALA A 832 -3.13 -30.47 -3.93
N SER A 833 -3.87 -29.49 -4.46
CA SER A 833 -4.71 -29.70 -5.66
C SER A 833 -3.91 -30.09 -6.91
N PHE A 834 -2.65 -29.64 -7.02
CA PHE A 834 -1.76 -30.05 -8.11
C PHE A 834 -1.18 -31.44 -7.89
N LEU A 835 -0.84 -31.80 -6.65
CA LEU A 835 -0.43 -33.16 -6.31
C LEU A 835 -1.54 -34.18 -6.62
N ILE A 836 -2.80 -33.83 -6.39
CA ILE A 836 -3.98 -34.67 -6.72
C ILE A 836 -4.11 -34.93 -8.22
N LYS A 837 -3.79 -33.94 -9.08
CA LYS A 837 -3.87 -34.11 -10.54
C LYS A 837 -2.85 -35.14 -11.06
N GLY A 838 -1.79 -35.40 -10.31
CA GLY A 838 -0.78 -36.40 -10.62
C GLY A 838 0.06 -36.06 -11.85
N ASN A 839 0.72 -37.08 -12.40
CA ASN A 839 1.66 -36.93 -13.49
C ASN A 839 0.93 -36.67 -14.82
N ASN A 840 0.87 -35.41 -15.24
CA ASN A 840 0.38 -35.04 -16.56
C ASN A 840 1.51 -35.17 -17.59
N ALA A 841 1.20 -35.59 -18.83
CA ALA A 841 2.18 -35.60 -19.92
C ALA A 841 2.75 -34.20 -20.24
N ASN A 842 2.07 -33.16 -19.78
CA ASN A 842 2.40 -31.75 -20.00
C ASN A 842 3.33 -31.24 -18.88
N LYS A 843 4.53 -30.80 -19.25
CA LYS A 843 5.49 -30.21 -18.32
C LYS A 843 5.00 -28.84 -17.87
N THR A 844 4.82 -28.66 -16.56
CA THR A 844 4.34 -27.41 -15.97
C THR A 844 5.48 -26.68 -15.27
N MET A 845 5.54 -25.35 -15.41
CA MET A 845 6.39 -24.49 -14.58
C MET A 845 5.55 -23.89 -13.46
N PHE A 846 5.84 -24.26 -12.22
CA PHE A 846 5.21 -23.70 -11.03
C PHE A 846 6.02 -22.53 -10.50
N ILE A 847 5.34 -21.41 -10.22
CA ILE A 847 5.93 -20.22 -9.62
C ILE A 847 5.27 -20.01 -8.25
N PHE A 848 6.03 -20.18 -7.18
CA PHE A 848 5.57 -19.92 -5.81
C PHE A 848 6.10 -18.58 -5.31
N ASP A 849 5.22 -17.80 -4.70
CA ASP A 849 5.57 -16.54 -4.05
C ASP A 849 5.61 -16.77 -2.53
N GLU A 850 6.80 -16.67 -1.94
CA GLU A 850 7.07 -16.80 -0.49
C GLU A 850 6.30 -17.95 0.18
N PRO A 851 6.54 -19.22 -0.20
CA PRO A 851 5.75 -20.35 0.31
C PRO A 851 6.09 -20.79 1.74
N THR A 852 7.11 -20.19 2.34
CA THR A 852 7.54 -20.42 3.74
C THR A 852 6.83 -19.51 4.73
N THR A 853 6.04 -18.55 4.26
CA THR A 853 5.29 -17.62 5.12
C THR A 853 4.46 -18.39 6.17
N GLY A 854 4.70 -18.09 7.46
CA GLY A 854 4.03 -18.71 8.60
C GLY A 854 4.30 -20.19 8.82
N LEU A 855 5.41 -20.69 8.30
CA LEU A 855 5.84 -22.08 8.49
C LEU A 855 6.95 -22.17 9.54
N HIS A 856 6.75 -23.11 10.47
CA HIS A 856 7.82 -23.56 11.35
C HIS A 856 8.86 -24.37 10.56
N PHE A 857 10.10 -24.48 11.05
CA PHE A 857 11.19 -25.24 10.42
C PHE A 857 10.78 -26.66 9.98
N HIS A 858 9.97 -27.33 10.80
CA HIS A 858 9.46 -28.67 10.49
C HIS A 858 8.46 -28.68 9.33
N ASP A 859 7.64 -27.63 9.20
CA ASP A 859 6.68 -27.50 8.11
C ASP A 859 7.37 -27.13 6.79
N ILE A 860 8.44 -26.33 6.85
CA ILE A 860 9.33 -26.06 5.70
C ILE A 860 9.90 -27.38 5.14
N LYS A 861 10.31 -28.30 6.02
CA LYS A 861 10.78 -29.63 5.62
C LYS A 861 9.70 -30.41 4.85
N LYS A 862 8.45 -30.41 5.30
CA LYS A 862 7.32 -31.07 4.60
C LYS A 862 7.05 -30.41 3.25
N LEU A 863 7.06 -29.08 3.20
CA LEU A 863 6.89 -28.32 1.97
C LEU A 863 7.98 -28.66 0.94
N LEU A 864 9.25 -28.72 1.35
CA LEU A 864 10.36 -29.12 0.48
C LEU A 864 10.16 -30.53 -0.09
N ILE A 865 9.62 -31.47 0.69
CA ILE A 865 9.28 -32.82 0.18
C ILE A 865 8.22 -32.70 -0.92
N ALA A 866 7.13 -31.95 -0.69
CA ALA A 866 6.07 -31.76 -1.68
C ALA A 866 6.58 -31.09 -2.99
N LEU A 867 7.45 -30.08 -2.88
CA LEU A 867 8.08 -29.44 -4.03
C LEU A 867 8.97 -30.44 -4.81
N ASN A 868 9.78 -31.23 -4.11
CA ASN A 868 10.60 -32.25 -4.77
C ASN A 868 9.76 -33.30 -5.49
N THR A 869 8.63 -33.74 -4.91
CA THR A 869 7.70 -34.66 -5.57
C THR A 869 7.17 -34.11 -6.89
N LEU A 870 6.86 -32.81 -6.96
CA LEU A 870 6.44 -32.17 -8.22
C LEU A 870 7.57 -32.12 -9.26
N ILE A 871 8.81 -31.89 -8.84
CA ILE A 871 9.97 -31.90 -9.75
C ILE A 871 10.23 -33.31 -10.29
N GLU A 872 10.09 -34.34 -9.45
CA GLU A 872 10.23 -35.74 -9.86
C GLU A 872 9.19 -36.17 -10.91
N GLN A 873 8.03 -35.50 -10.97
CA GLN A 873 7.04 -35.65 -12.04
C GLN A 873 7.45 -34.94 -13.35
N GLY A 874 8.62 -34.29 -13.41
CA GLY A 874 9.14 -33.60 -14.60
C GLY A 874 8.77 -32.13 -14.71
N ASN A 875 8.25 -31.53 -13.64
CA ASN A 875 7.90 -30.11 -13.59
C ASN A 875 9.11 -29.23 -13.23
N THR A 876 8.99 -27.93 -13.50
CA THR A 876 9.97 -26.91 -13.07
C THR A 876 9.40 -26.14 -11.91
N ILE A 877 10.22 -25.85 -10.89
CA ILE A 877 9.79 -25.06 -9.74
C ILE A 877 10.65 -23.81 -9.62
N LEU A 878 9.99 -22.66 -9.59
CA LEU A 878 10.55 -21.37 -9.30
C LEU A 878 9.93 -20.84 -8.01
N VAL A 879 10.75 -20.42 -7.05
CA VAL A 879 10.26 -19.87 -5.79
C VAL A 879 10.87 -18.49 -5.57
N ILE A 880 10.07 -17.49 -5.21
CA ILE A 880 10.54 -16.20 -4.73
C ILE A 880 10.72 -16.34 -3.22
N GLU A 881 11.95 -16.21 -2.71
CA GLU A 881 12.20 -16.43 -1.28
C GLU A 881 13.43 -15.73 -0.66
N HIS A 882 13.33 -15.59 0.65
CA HIS A 882 14.26 -15.03 1.62
C HIS A 882 14.70 -16.05 2.70
N ASN A 883 13.95 -17.11 2.98
CA ASN A 883 14.33 -18.09 4.02
C ASN A 883 15.55 -18.91 3.60
N MET A 884 16.52 -18.99 4.50
CA MET A 884 17.81 -19.64 4.23
C MET A 884 17.70 -21.15 4.06
N ASP A 885 16.71 -21.81 4.66
CA ASP A 885 16.50 -23.26 4.49
C ASP A 885 15.95 -23.61 3.10
N MET A 886 15.15 -22.71 2.50
CA MET A 886 14.74 -22.85 1.09
C MET A 886 15.91 -22.57 0.15
N ILE A 887 16.63 -21.46 0.38
CA ILE A 887 17.74 -21.03 -0.47
C ILE A 887 18.86 -22.08 -0.50
N LYS A 888 19.25 -22.64 0.66
CA LYS A 888 20.28 -23.70 0.72
C LYS A 888 19.84 -25.00 0.04
N SER A 889 18.53 -25.25 -0.07
CA SER A 889 17.96 -26.44 -0.69
C SER A 889 17.76 -26.30 -2.21
N ALA A 890 17.91 -25.10 -2.75
CA ALA A 890 17.72 -24.80 -4.18
C ALA A 890 18.80 -25.44 -5.06
N ASP A 891 18.45 -25.87 -6.27
CA ASP A 891 19.42 -26.31 -7.27
C ASP A 891 20.13 -25.11 -7.92
N TRP A 892 19.42 -23.98 -8.06
CA TRP A 892 19.92 -22.73 -8.65
C TRP A 892 19.36 -21.50 -7.92
N ILE A 893 20.17 -20.45 -7.80
CA ILE A 893 19.78 -19.18 -7.18
C ILE A 893 19.98 -18.03 -8.17
N ILE A 894 19.00 -17.13 -8.21
CA ILE A 894 19.08 -15.83 -8.87
C ILE A 894 18.90 -14.75 -7.79
N ASP A 895 19.96 -14.01 -7.47
CA ASP A 895 19.93 -12.98 -6.42
C ASP A 895 19.81 -11.59 -7.04
N ILE A 896 18.78 -10.82 -6.66
CA ILE A 896 18.50 -9.48 -7.19
C ILE A 896 18.77 -8.40 -6.14
N GLY A 897 19.50 -7.36 -6.51
CA GLY A 897 19.89 -6.27 -5.63
C GLY A 897 20.77 -5.22 -6.31
N PRO A 898 21.80 -4.69 -5.63
CA PRO A 898 22.22 -4.99 -4.26
C PRO A 898 21.27 -4.43 -3.19
N GLU A 899 20.56 -3.35 -3.47
CA GLU A 899 19.61 -2.71 -2.55
C GLU A 899 18.15 -2.79 -3.07
N GLY A 900 17.21 -2.20 -2.33
CA GLY A 900 15.83 -1.99 -2.78
C GLY A 900 15.63 -0.66 -3.52
N GLY A 901 14.53 -0.52 -4.25
CA GLY A 901 14.17 0.73 -4.94
C GLY A 901 15.13 1.07 -6.06
N ASP A 902 15.47 2.36 -6.22
CA ASP A 902 16.28 2.86 -7.34
C ASP A 902 17.72 2.32 -7.37
N LYS A 903 18.25 1.93 -6.19
CA LYS A 903 19.59 1.34 -6.02
C LYS A 903 19.60 -0.19 -6.24
N GLY A 904 18.43 -0.78 -6.51
CA GLY A 904 18.27 -2.19 -6.83
C GLY A 904 18.16 -2.47 -8.33
N GLY A 905 17.57 -3.62 -8.64
CA GLY A 905 17.18 -3.99 -10.00
C GLY A 905 18.27 -4.61 -10.86
N ASN A 906 19.42 -4.99 -10.28
CA ASN A 906 20.48 -5.73 -10.95
C ASN A 906 20.52 -7.19 -10.48
N VAL A 907 20.99 -8.10 -11.33
CA VAL A 907 21.37 -9.45 -10.89
C VAL A 907 22.71 -9.35 -10.20
N VAL A 908 22.73 -9.65 -8.90
CA VAL A 908 23.94 -9.61 -8.06
C VAL A 908 24.71 -10.92 -8.16
N PHE A 909 23.98 -12.03 -8.33
CA PHE A 909 24.54 -13.36 -8.46
C PHE A 909 23.57 -14.30 -9.19
N GLU A 910 24.14 -15.24 -9.95
CA GLU A 910 23.43 -16.35 -10.57
C GLU A 910 24.32 -17.61 -10.48
N GLY A 911 23.83 -18.70 -9.88
CA GLY A 911 24.66 -19.88 -9.62
C GLY A 911 24.09 -20.87 -8.61
N THR A 912 24.93 -21.77 -8.12
CA THR A 912 24.56 -22.69 -7.03
C THR A 912 24.65 -22.01 -5.66
N PRO A 913 23.97 -22.53 -4.61
CA PRO A 913 24.13 -22.04 -3.24
C PRO A 913 25.58 -22.07 -2.72
N GLU A 914 26.38 -23.06 -3.11
CA GLU A 914 27.80 -23.13 -2.75
C GLU A 914 28.61 -21.99 -3.39
N ASP A 915 28.35 -21.70 -4.67
CA ASP A 915 29.00 -20.61 -5.38
C ASP A 915 28.59 -19.24 -4.79
N LEU A 916 27.33 -19.10 -4.35
CA LEU A 916 26.83 -17.87 -3.74
C LEU A 916 27.59 -17.51 -2.46
N VAL A 917 27.90 -18.48 -1.61
CA VAL A 917 28.66 -18.26 -0.36
C VAL A 917 30.04 -17.65 -0.62
N SER A 918 30.64 -17.91 -1.79
CA SER A 918 31.92 -17.32 -2.17
C SER A 918 31.82 -15.87 -2.69
N SER A 919 30.59 -15.38 -2.93
CA SER A 919 30.34 -14.04 -3.48
C SER A 919 30.33 -12.96 -2.40
N ASN A 920 31.18 -11.94 -2.55
CA ASN A 920 31.23 -10.79 -1.63
C ASN A 920 30.17 -9.71 -1.92
N SER A 921 29.53 -9.74 -3.10
CA SER A 921 28.59 -8.70 -3.55
C SER A 921 27.17 -8.92 -3.05
N SER A 922 26.81 -10.15 -2.65
CA SER A 922 25.47 -10.51 -2.22
C SER A 922 25.28 -10.39 -0.71
N TYR A 923 24.18 -9.78 -0.29
CA TYR A 923 23.76 -9.82 1.12
C TYR A 923 23.32 -11.22 1.54
N THR A 924 22.65 -11.94 0.64
CA THR A 924 22.16 -13.31 0.84
C THR A 924 23.32 -14.25 1.19
N ALA A 925 24.48 -14.10 0.53
CA ALA A 925 25.69 -14.89 0.81
C ALA A 925 26.15 -14.81 2.28
N LYS A 926 26.08 -13.62 2.90
CA LYS A 926 26.53 -13.41 4.30
C LYS A 926 25.73 -14.25 5.30
N TYR A 927 24.41 -14.34 5.09
CA TYR A 927 23.51 -15.10 5.95
C TYR A 927 23.57 -16.59 5.61
N LEU A 928 23.56 -16.94 4.33
CA LEU A 928 23.61 -18.34 3.87
C LEU A 928 24.86 -19.08 4.37
N THR A 929 25.99 -18.39 4.53
CA THR A 929 27.24 -18.96 5.06
C THR A 929 27.06 -19.64 6.41
N ALA A 930 26.18 -19.14 7.28
CA ALA A 930 25.90 -19.75 8.58
C ALA A 930 25.08 -21.04 8.46
N HIS A 931 24.16 -21.11 7.49
CA HIS A 931 23.25 -22.23 7.26
C HIS A 931 23.85 -23.36 6.41
N MET A 932 24.99 -23.12 5.76
CA MET A 932 25.72 -24.10 4.95
C MET A 932 26.73 -24.94 5.75
N LYS A 933 26.79 -24.76 7.09
CA LYS A 933 27.74 -25.43 7.98
C LYS A 933 27.27 -26.78 8.55
#